data_AF-A0A2D6J1Y7-F1
#
_entry.id   AF-A0A2D6J1Y7-F1
#
_cell.length_a   1.000
_cell.length_b   1.000
_cell.length_c   1.000
_cell.angle_alpha   90.00
_cell.angle_beta   90.00
_cell.angle_gamma   90.00
#
_symmetry.space_group_name_H-M   'P 1'
#
loop_
_entity.id
_entity.type
_entity.pdbx_description
1 polymer ?
#
loop_
_entity_poly.entity_id
_entity_poly.type
_entity_poly.pdbx_seq_one_letter_code
_entity_poly.pdbx_strand_id
1 'polypeptide(L)'
;MYRVEVSLKSHLPDAWGLGLVKDIHDLGIKTVSGVHVAGIYWLDADLTPDRLALVCRSLLADQVTQEYQLITSPTDIKGNRKGQTPSDKVNKQFHTIEVAYNAGVADPVEGTVMKALQDLGVEGVRAVKTARRYIIEGQLDEPQLEAICSRLLVNPIIQHVVEQEEVWFPENPRYRFRLKQVDILQADDAGLREVRQQFGFSDDELQAIIGYFQKQKRNPTDAELETLAQTWSEHCVHKTFKGKISLGRTTIDNLLKSTIMKVTEELGKPWCLSVFEDNAGVIDFDGRSALCFKVETHNHPSAVEPYGGASTGIGGVVRDPLGTGLGAKPILNTDVFCFGPPDYPYEKLPGGVLHPRRIFKGVRAGVADYGNRLGIPTLNGAILFDERYMANPLVFCGTLGLLPKELSRRGKQQAGDLVVLVGGRTGRDGIHGVTFASEQLTGESAQASYSSVQIGNPIVEKKLIDVLLQARDRGLYCRITDCGGGGLSSAVGEMAAETGVRVDMDRVPLKYAGLAYDEIWVSESQERMVLATPPDCVDELLNLFASEDVEAAVIGEFTSDQRLQLFYQGNLVGDLDMGFLHKGLPQVEREAVWKPPRYKEPDFAPPPDLAEALHKILGSWNVCSKEWVIRQYDHEVQGGSVLKPLVGNNSDGPGDAAIIRPVLDSEMGVIVANGINPDYGGIDPYWMAASAIDEALRQIIAVGGNLNRVALLDNFCWGDVQQPGILGALVRAAQACYDMAIVYETPFISGKDSLYNEFEYKGKTISIPHTLLISSIGVMEDVNRAVSMDFKKVGDLIYLVGTTRNELGGSEYLKIHGFTGNSVPKVDPHQGKKLMDRLGLATEKRLVRAGHDCSEGGLGVAIAEMAFAGGLGATISLSSVPLGEPIDRDDFILFSESNTRFLVEVAPEHKDEFEEVMAGISLADIGKVTDSEVLEVYGRGGRKLITASLGELKEAWQRPIRW
;
A
#
# COMPACT_ATOMS: atom_id res chain seq x y z
N MET A 1 18.11 35.89 -18.17
CA MET A 1 17.95 34.64 -17.41
C MET A 1 18.88 34.67 -16.21
N TYR A 2 18.40 34.30 -15.03
CA TYR A 2 19.18 34.27 -13.79
C TYR A 2 19.32 32.83 -13.30
N ARG A 3 20.52 32.42 -12.87
CA ARG A 3 20.74 31.12 -12.21
C ARG A 3 20.98 31.36 -10.73
N VAL A 4 20.12 30.78 -9.89
CA VAL A 4 20.20 30.86 -8.43
C VAL A 4 20.51 29.48 -7.88
N GLU A 5 21.60 29.35 -7.15
CA GLU A 5 21.97 28.13 -6.44
C GLU A 5 21.66 28.32 -4.96
N VAL A 6 20.91 27.39 -4.36
CA VAL A 6 20.48 27.43 -2.96
C VAL A 6 21.03 26.21 -2.24
N SER A 7 21.74 26.43 -1.14
CA SER A 7 22.38 25.38 -0.35
C SER A 7 22.18 25.62 1.13
N LEU A 8 22.34 24.57 1.95
CA LEU A 8 22.37 24.73 3.40
C LEU A 8 23.62 25.51 3.83
N LYS A 9 23.45 26.38 4.82
CA LYS A 9 24.58 27.11 5.41
C LYS A 9 25.62 26.13 5.95
N SER A 10 26.90 26.44 5.74
CA SER A 10 28.02 25.52 6.00
C SER A 10 28.17 25.00 7.45
N HIS A 11 27.51 25.61 8.42
CA HIS A 11 27.53 25.18 9.83
C HIS A 11 26.41 24.20 10.19
N LEU A 12 25.44 24.00 9.29
CA LEU A 12 24.34 23.07 9.47
C LEU A 12 24.69 21.72 8.83
N PRO A 13 24.26 20.60 9.43
CA PRO A 13 24.43 19.29 8.82
C PRO A 13 23.53 19.17 7.57
N ASP A 14 24.12 18.81 6.43
CA ASP A 14 23.36 18.46 5.23
C ASP A 14 22.73 17.08 5.40
N ALA A 15 21.53 17.04 5.97
CA ALA A 15 20.79 15.79 6.20
C ALA A 15 20.53 15.02 4.90
N TRP A 16 20.29 15.72 3.78
CA TRP A 16 20.10 15.11 2.47
C TRP A 16 21.40 14.48 1.97
N GLY A 17 22.50 15.22 2.10
CA GLY A 17 23.84 14.73 1.82
C GLY A 17 24.21 13.49 2.63
N LEU A 18 23.97 13.52 3.95
CA LEU A 18 24.22 12.39 4.86
C LEU A 18 23.35 11.17 4.52
N GLY A 19 22.08 11.38 4.18
CA GLY A 19 21.18 10.34 3.70
C GLY A 19 21.71 9.68 2.43
N LEU A 20 22.11 10.49 1.45
CA LEU A 20 22.66 10.01 0.19
C LEU A 20 23.99 9.27 0.37
N VAL A 21 24.85 9.67 1.33
CA VAL A 21 26.04 8.87 1.70
C VAL A 21 25.62 7.49 2.18
N LYS A 22 24.61 7.39 3.07
CA LYS A 22 24.10 6.08 3.53
C LYS A 22 23.57 5.24 2.36
N ASP A 23 22.86 5.85 1.41
CA ASP A 23 22.31 5.12 0.26
C ASP A 23 23.38 4.69 -0.74
N ILE A 24 24.42 5.51 -0.98
CA ILE A 24 25.60 5.12 -1.76
C ILE A 24 26.35 3.96 -1.08
N HIS A 25 26.46 4.02 0.25
CA HIS A 25 27.04 2.94 1.03
C HIS A 25 26.21 1.67 0.94
N ASP A 26 24.88 1.78 0.89
CA ASP A 26 24.01 0.65 0.68
C ASP A 26 24.28 0.03 -0.69
N LEU A 27 24.59 0.78 -1.76
CA LEU A 27 25.05 0.22 -3.05
C LEU A 27 26.39 -0.55 -2.99
N GLY A 28 27.02 -0.68 -1.81
CA GLY A 28 28.33 -1.31 -1.62
C GLY A 28 29.51 -0.34 -1.82
N ILE A 29 29.25 0.94 -2.12
CA ILE A 29 30.29 1.94 -2.38
C ILE A 29 30.62 2.68 -1.08
N LYS A 30 31.61 2.18 -0.34
CA LYS A 30 31.99 2.73 0.99
C LYS A 30 33.03 3.85 0.95
N THR A 31 33.53 4.21 -0.24
CA THR A 31 34.59 5.21 -0.44
C THR A 31 34.09 6.65 -0.42
N VAL A 32 32.77 6.87 -0.46
CA VAL A 32 32.17 8.20 -0.33
C VAL A 32 32.13 8.60 1.14
N SER A 33 32.67 9.78 1.43
CA SER A 33 32.80 10.36 2.77
C SER A 33 31.83 11.52 3.03
N GLY A 34 31.29 12.12 1.97
CA GLY A 34 30.35 13.24 2.06
C GLY A 34 29.63 13.46 0.75
N VAL A 35 28.41 13.98 0.83
CA VAL A 35 27.69 14.55 -0.32
C VAL A 35 27.12 15.89 0.11
N HIS A 36 27.17 16.89 -0.77
CA HIS A 36 26.47 18.15 -0.57
C HIS A 36 25.43 18.31 -1.67
N VAL A 37 24.22 18.73 -1.28
CA VAL A 37 23.10 18.92 -2.21
C VAL A 37 22.74 20.39 -2.29
N ALA A 38 22.57 20.91 -3.51
CA ALA A 38 22.11 22.26 -3.77
C ALA A 38 20.94 22.27 -4.76
N GLY A 39 19.94 23.11 -4.52
CA GLY A 39 18.86 23.39 -5.45
C GLY A 39 19.29 24.46 -6.45
N ILE A 40 18.96 24.26 -7.72
CA ILE A 40 19.25 25.21 -8.80
C ILE A 40 17.93 25.71 -9.35
N TYR A 41 17.82 27.03 -9.53
CA TYR A 41 16.68 27.68 -10.16
C TYR A 41 17.16 28.54 -11.33
N TRP A 42 16.63 28.29 -12.52
CA TRP A 42 16.77 29.18 -13.67
C TRP A 42 15.49 30.02 -13.81
N LEU A 43 15.65 31.34 -13.74
CA LEU A 43 14.56 32.30 -13.88
C LEU A 43 14.68 32.98 -15.24
N ASP A 44 13.75 32.72 -16.16
CA ASP A 44 13.57 33.59 -17.31
C ASP A 44 12.68 34.76 -16.91
N ALA A 45 13.33 35.86 -16.54
CA ALA A 45 12.63 37.00 -15.99
C ALA A 45 13.30 38.32 -16.39
N ASP A 46 12.48 39.37 -16.43
CA ASP A 46 12.91 40.77 -16.52
C ASP A 46 12.61 41.46 -15.19
N LEU A 47 13.53 41.32 -14.22
CA LEU A 47 13.36 41.80 -12.85
C LEU A 47 14.43 42.84 -12.51
N THR A 48 14.03 43.86 -11.73
CA THR A 48 15.01 44.76 -11.11
C THR A 48 15.85 44.01 -10.08
N PRO A 49 17.10 44.44 -9.79
CA PRO A 49 17.95 43.80 -8.79
C PRO A 49 17.28 43.62 -7.42
N ASP A 50 16.49 44.61 -6.97
CA ASP A 50 15.77 44.56 -5.70
C ASP A 50 14.66 43.50 -5.71
N ARG A 51 13.93 43.39 -6.83
CA ARG A 51 12.89 42.36 -6.99
C ARG A 51 13.49 40.97 -7.10
N LEU A 52 14.59 40.81 -7.83
CA LEU A 52 15.32 39.53 -7.89
C LEU A 52 15.86 39.13 -6.51
N ALA A 53 16.40 40.08 -5.75
CA ALA A 53 16.85 39.84 -4.38
C ALA A 53 15.70 39.41 -3.47
N LEU A 54 14.53 40.07 -3.58
CA LEU A 54 13.31 39.67 -2.86
C LEU A 54 12.91 38.23 -3.18
N VAL A 55 12.85 37.86 -4.47
CA VAL A 55 12.53 36.49 -4.90
C VAL A 55 13.51 35.48 -4.30
N CYS A 56 14.82 35.75 -4.38
CA CYS A 56 15.81 34.83 -3.83
C CYS A 56 15.68 34.68 -2.31
N ARG A 57 15.41 35.78 -1.60
CA ARG A 57 15.42 35.86 -0.13
C ARG A 57 14.13 35.46 0.57
N SER A 58 13.00 35.61 -0.12
CA SER A 58 11.67 35.42 0.47
C SER A 58 10.95 34.22 -0.13
N LEU A 59 11.43 33.70 -1.27
CA LEU A 59 10.81 32.56 -1.94
C LEU A 59 11.78 31.39 -2.13
N LEU A 60 12.95 31.61 -2.75
CA LEU A 60 13.81 30.50 -3.18
C LEU A 60 14.69 29.91 -2.06
N ALA A 61 15.08 30.72 -1.07
CA ALA A 61 15.93 30.30 0.03
C ALA A 61 15.33 30.66 1.40
N ASP A 62 15.35 29.70 2.31
CA ASP A 62 15.07 29.93 3.73
C ASP A 62 16.27 30.64 4.38
N GLN A 63 16.11 31.90 4.78
CA GLN A 63 17.20 32.67 5.37
C GLN A 63 17.71 32.16 6.72
N VAL A 64 16.97 31.29 7.40
CA VAL A 64 17.41 30.68 8.65
C VAL A 64 18.43 29.60 8.35
N THR A 65 18.10 28.69 7.43
CA THR A 65 18.85 27.44 7.21
C THR A 65 19.69 27.42 5.93
N GLN A 66 19.36 28.24 4.95
CA GLN A 66 19.95 28.23 3.61
C GLN A 66 20.65 29.55 3.28
N GLU A 67 21.53 29.46 2.28
CA GLU A 67 22.15 30.59 1.59
C GLU A 67 21.94 30.42 0.09
N TYR A 68 21.96 31.53 -0.65
CA TYR A 68 21.85 31.50 -2.10
C TYR A 68 23.02 32.22 -2.76
N GLN A 69 23.43 31.71 -3.92
CA GLN A 69 24.42 32.31 -4.79
C GLN A 69 23.80 32.62 -6.15
N LEU A 70 23.99 33.85 -6.60
CA LEU A 70 23.50 34.32 -7.89
C LEU A 70 24.64 34.19 -8.92
N ILE A 71 24.43 33.33 -9.92
CA ILE A 71 25.45 33.03 -10.93
C ILE A 71 25.07 33.81 -12.19
N THR A 72 25.90 34.81 -12.51
CA THR A 72 25.65 35.78 -13.60
C THR A 72 26.62 35.64 -14.77
N SER A 73 27.64 34.76 -14.68
CA SER A 73 28.60 34.46 -15.74
C SER A 73 29.00 32.97 -15.75
N PRO A 74 29.19 32.32 -16.92
CA PRO A 74 29.68 30.94 -17.04
C PRO A 74 31.03 30.68 -16.36
N THR A 75 31.84 31.73 -16.17
CA THR A 75 33.19 31.63 -15.57
C THR A 75 33.20 31.34 -14.07
N ASP A 76 32.07 31.50 -13.36
CA ASP A 76 31.97 31.22 -11.92
C ASP A 76 31.69 29.74 -11.59
N ILE A 77 31.39 28.92 -12.60
CA ILE A 77 30.94 27.53 -12.43
C ILE A 77 32.10 26.56 -12.09
N LYS A 78 33.36 26.98 -12.27
CA LYS A 78 34.57 26.28 -11.77
C LYS A 78 35.09 26.84 -10.44
N GLY A 79 34.23 27.45 -9.65
CA GLY A 79 34.57 28.08 -8.37
C GLY A 79 34.96 27.08 -7.27
N ASN A 80 36.24 26.73 -7.22
CA ASN A 80 36.96 26.44 -5.98
C ASN A 80 36.40 27.30 -4.84
N ARG A 81 35.94 26.70 -3.74
CA ARG A 81 35.72 27.40 -2.47
C ARG A 81 37.02 28.12 -2.09
N LYS A 82 37.14 29.42 -2.41
CA LYS A 82 38.23 30.28 -1.94
C LYS A 82 38.02 30.52 -0.46
N GLY A 83 38.53 29.61 0.37
CA GLY A 83 38.44 29.70 1.82
C GLY A 83 39.12 28.59 2.62
N GLN A 84 40.03 27.80 2.04
CA GLN A 84 40.81 26.82 2.80
C GLN A 84 42.29 27.23 2.86
N THR A 85 42.75 27.46 4.08
CA THR A 85 44.17 27.63 4.45
C THR A 85 44.99 26.39 4.05
N PRO A 86 46.25 26.56 3.61
CA PRO A 86 47.08 25.47 3.10
C PRO A 86 47.73 24.68 4.24
N SER A 87 46.95 23.88 4.95
CA SER A 87 47.47 22.80 5.80
C SER A 87 46.36 21.77 6.05
N ASP A 88 46.19 20.85 5.10
CA ASP A 88 45.84 19.43 5.30
C ASP A 88 45.58 18.78 3.93
N LYS A 89 46.66 18.41 3.25
CA LYS A 89 46.60 17.58 2.04
C LYS A 89 46.31 16.13 2.45
N VAL A 90 45.02 15.78 2.45
CA VAL A 90 44.57 14.41 2.23
C VAL A 90 43.82 14.41 0.89
N ASN A 91 44.20 13.53 -0.04
CA ASN A 91 43.62 13.35 -1.38
C ASN A 91 42.09 13.16 -1.31
N LYS A 92 41.31 14.23 -1.42
CA LYS A 92 39.85 14.19 -1.53
C LYS A 92 39.44 14.55 -2.96
N GLN A 93 38.86 13.59 -3.67
CA GLN A 93 38.34 13.75 -5.03
C GLN A 93 36.86 14.17 -4.93
N PHE A 94 36.46 15.18 -5.71
CA PHE A 94 35.10 15.69 -5.76
C PHE A 94 34.50 15.44 -7.14
N HIS A 95 33.27 14.94 -7.18
CA HIS A 95 32.50 14.71 -8.41
C HIS A 95 31.23 15.55 -8.34
N THR A 96 30.90 16.27 -9.42
CA THR A 96 29.69 17.09 -9.50
C THR A 96 28.74 16.50 -10.53
N ILE A 97 27.49 16.25 -10.12
CA ILE A 97 26.41 15.78 -10.99
C ILE A 97 25.25 16.75 -10.84
N GLU A 98 24.71 17.23 -11.95
CA GLU A 98 23.52 18.08 -11.96
C GLU A 98 22.40 17.37 -12.71
N VAL A 99 21.21 17.35 -12.11
CA VAL A 99 20.05 16.60 -12.59
C VAL A 99 18.88 17.56 -12.76
N ALA A 100 18.33 17.61 -13.97
CA ALA A 100 17.22 18.48 -14.34
C ALA A 100 16.06 17.68 -14.95
N TYR A 101 14.85 18.26 -14.98
CA TYR A 101 13.70 17.64 -15.64
C TYR A 101 13.84 17.67 -17.18
N ASN A 102 13.34 16.63 -17.84
CA ASN A 102 13.31 16.51 -19.29
C ASN A 102 12.42 17.59 -19.94
N ALA A 103 12.72 17.91 -21.20
CA ALA A 103 11.95 18.85 -22.00
C ALA A 103 10.46 18.48 -22.06
N GLY A 104 9.57 19.44 -21.78
CA GLY A 104 8.13 19.22 -21.82
C GLY A 104 7.56 18.43 -20.63
N VAL A 105 8.38 18.00 -19.67
CA VAL A 105 7.92 17.39 -18.41
C VAL A 105 7.55 18.48 -17.41
N ALA A 106 6.44 18.29 -16.70
CA ALA A 106 5.98 19.17 -15.64
C ALA A 106 6.87 19.06 -14.40
N ASP A 107 7.33 20.20 -13.91
CA ASP A 107 8.10 20.36 -12.68
C ASP A 107 7.18 20.92 -11.58
N PRO A 108 6.84 20.14 -10.53
CA PRO A 108 5.97 20.61 -9.45
C PRO A 108 6.54 21.82 -8.68
N VAL A 109 7.87 21.93 -8.61
CA VAL A 109 8.54 23.05 -7.95
C VAL A 109 8.43 24.30 -8.82
N GLU A 110 8.57 24.18 -10.15
CA GLU A 110 8.29 25.27 -11.09
C GLU A 110 6.87 25.81 -10.86
N GLY A 111 5.85 24.94 -10.82
CA GLY A 111 4.46 25.35 -10.58
C GLY A 111 4.28 26.08 -9.24
N THR A 112 4.88 25.57 -8.18
CA THR A 112 4.83 26.18 -6.83
C THR A 112 5.51 27.54 -6.81
N VAL A 113 6.69 27.67 -7.42
CA VAL A 113 7.44 28.94 -7.50
C VAL A 113 6.66 29.95 -8.34
N MET A 114 6.11 29.56 -9.49
CA MET A 114 5.31 30.44 -10.35
C MET A 114 4.07 30.97 -9.62
N LYS A 115 3.35 30.11 -8.87
CA LYS A 115 2.22 30.54 -8.04
C LYS A 115 2.66 31.52 -6.96
N ALA A 116 3.71 31.18 -6.20
CA ALA A 116 4.19 32.04 -5.11
C ALA A 116 4.71 33.40 -5.62
N LEU A 117 5.27 33.46 -6.83
CA LEU A 117 5.62 34.72 -7.48
C LEU A 117 4.38 35.60 -7.73
N GLN A 118 3.27 35.00 -8.18
CA GLN A 118 2.00 35.71 -8.36
C GLN A 118 1.45 36.19 -7.01
N ASP A 119 1.47 35.35 -5.97
CA ASP A 119 1.03 35.71 -4.61
C ASP A 119 1.87 36.86 -4.01
N LEU A 120 3.17 36.93 -4.34
CA LEU A 120 4.08 38.01 -3.96
C LEU A 120 3.92 39.29 -4.81
N GLY A 121 3.03 39.28 -5.83
CA GLY A 121 2.86 40.38 -6.77
C GLY A 121 4.12 40.67 -7.59
N VAL A 122 4.91 39.63 -7.90
CA VAL A 122 6.12 39.73 -8.73
C VAL A 122 5.76 39.38 -10.18
N GLU A 123 5.65 40.43 -11.00
CA GLU A 123 5.43 40.31 -12.44
C GLU A 123 6.77 40.25 -13.20
N GLY A 124 6.73 39.83 -14.48
CA GLY A 124 7.91 39.82 -15.35
C GLY A 124 8.74 38.54 -15.34
N VAL A 125 8.33 37.51 -14.58
CA VAL A 125 8.87 36.14 -14.68
C VAL A 125 8.06 35.35 -15.70
N ARG A 126 8.71 34.92 -16.78
CA ARG A 126 8.09 34.17 -17.87
C ARG A 126 8.10 32.66 -17.63
N ALA A 127 9.19 32.13 -17.06
CA ALA A 127 9.34 30.71 -16.76
C ALA A 127 10.38 30.47 -15.66
N VAL A 128 10.23 29.34 -14.96
CA VAL A 128 11.19 28.84 -13.98
C VAL A 128 11.56 27.41 -14.34
N LYS A 129 12.83 27.03 -14.19
CA LYS A 129 13.24 25.62 -14.23
C LYS A 129 14.06 25.28 -13.01
N THR A 130 13.93 24.05 -12.55
CA THR A 130 14.69 23.57 -11.40
C THR A 130 15.62 22.42 -11.76
N ALA A 131 16.72 22.32 -11.01
CA ALA A 131 17.60 21.17 -10.99
C ALA A 131 18.16 20.95 -9.59
N ARG A 132 18.76 19.78 -9.38
CA ARG A 132 19.55 19.46 -8.19
C ARG A 132 20.99 19.23 -8.59
N ARG A 133 21.90 19.85 -7.83
CA ARG A 133 23.33 19.65 -7.94
C ARG A 133 23.83 18.84 -6.75
N TYR A 134 24.54 17.77 -7.05
CA TYR A 134 25.16 16.86 -6.09
C TYR A 134 26.67 16.97 -6.18
N ILE A 135 27.32 17.27 -5.05
CA ILE A 135 28.78 17.33 -4.93
C ILE A 135 29.21 16.17 -4.06
N ILE A 136 29.75 15.12 -4.67
CA ILE A 136 30.12 13.85 -4.03
C ILE A 136 31.61 13.88 -3.70
N GLU A 137 31.95 13.65 -2.44
CA GLU A 137 33.31 13.61 -1.90
C GLU A 137 33.72 12.16 -1.62
N GLY A 138 34.62 11.61 -2.43
CA GLY A 138 35.09 10.23 -2.29
C GLY A 138 35.96 9.79 -3.46
N GLN A 139 36.66 8.67 -3.29
CA GLN A 139 37.39 8.03 -4.39
C GLN A 139 36.44 7.12 -5.16
N LEU A 140 36.09 7.52 -6.38
CA LEU A 140 35.14 6.80 -7.24
C LEU A 140 35.76 6.53 -8.61
N ASP A 141 35.56 5.31 -9.11
CA ASP A 141 35.77 5.01 -10.52
C ASP A 141 34.53 5.39 -11.36
N GLU A 142 34.68 5.37 -12.68
CA GLU A 142 33.63 5.74 -13.63
C GLU A 142 32.39 4.83 -13.51
N PRO A 143 32.51 3.49 -13.42
CA PRO A 143 31.37 2.60 -13.16
C PRO A 143 30.62 2.90 -11.85
N GLN A 144 31.34 3.23 -10.76
CA GLN A 144 30.72 3.60 -9.49
C GLN A 144 29.96 4.91 -9.61
N LEU A 145 30.51 5.91 -10.30
CA LEU A 145 29.84 7.19 -10.52
C LEU A 145 28.58 7.02 -11.39
N GLU A 146 28.66 6.21 -12.45
CA GLU A 146 27.52 5.85 -13.30
C GLU A 146 26.44 5.10 -12.50
N ALA A 147 26.85 4.16 -11.63
CA ALA A 147 25.93 3.44 -10.75
C ALA A 147 25.23 4.39 -9.76
N ILE A 148 25.96 5.32 -9.12
CA ILE A 148 25.35 6.32 -8.23
C ILE A 148 24.36 7.18 -9.01
N CYS A 149 24.76 7.65 -10.19
CA CYS A 149 23.95 8.54 -11.02
C CYS A 149 22.65 7.87 -11.47
N SER A 150 22.76 6.74 -12.16
CA SER A 150 21.62 6.00 -12.73
C SER A 150 20.70 5.39 -11.67
N ARG A 151 21.23 5.06 -10.48
CA ARG A 151 20.46 4.36 -9.45
C ARG A 151 19.92 5.27 -8.36
N LEU A 152 20.57 6.38 -8.02
CA LEU A 152 20.19 7.21 -6.87
C LEU A 152 19.85 8.66 -7.21
N LEU A 153 20.43 9.22 -8.29
CA LEU A 153 20.33 10.66 -8.55
C LEU A 153 19.34 11.03 -9.65
N VAL A 154 19.17 10.16 -10.64
CA VAL A 154 18.39 10.43 -11.86
C VAL A 154 17.26 9.42 -11.99
N ASN A 155 16.04 9.91 -12.16
CA ASN A 155 14.97 9.13 -12.77
C ASN A 155 15.00 9.37 -14.30
N PRO A 156 15.47 8.42 -15.12
CA PRO A 156 15.72 8.65 -16.56
C PRO A 156 14.46 8.97 -17.39
N ILE A 157 13.27 8.70 -16.86
CA ILE A 157 11.99 8.96 -17.53
C ILE A 157 11.73 10.47 -17.59
N ILE A 158 11.91 11.11 -16.44
CA ILE A 158 11.50 12.50 -16.21
C ILE A 158 12.70 13.44 -16.04
N GLN A 159 13.90 12.90 -15.86
CA GLN A 159 15.11 13.66 -15.61
C GLN A 159 16.26 13.18 -16.49
N HIS A 160 17.25 14.06 -16.64
CA HIS A 160 18.52 13.78 -17.29
C HIS A 160 19.67 14.40 -16.50
N VAL A 161 20.88 13.89 -16.73
CA VAL A 161 22.11 14.54 -16.28
C VAL A 161 22.40 15.71 -17.20
N VAL A 162 22.70 16.87 -16.65
CA VAL A 162 23.03 18.07 -17.43
C VAL A 162 24.46 17.91 -17.99
N GLU A 163 24.59 17.61 -19.28
CA GLU A 163 25.88 17.34 -19.93
C GLU A 163 26.62 18.61 -20.42
N GLN A 164 25.90 19.69 -20.76
CA GLN A 164 26.46 21.00 -21.16
C GLN A 164 25.55 22.18 -20.76
N GLU A 165 26.15 23.37 -20.54
CA GLU A 165 25.47 24.62 -20.15
C GLU A 165 24.64 25.26 -21.30
N GLU A 166 23.85 24.49 -22.06
CA GLU A 166 22.92 25.09 -23.01
C GLU A 166 21.64 25.53 -22.32
N VAL A 167 21.65 26.82 -21.99
CA VAL A 167 20.55 27.58 -21.40
C VAL A 167 19.50 27.89 -22.50
N TRP A 168 18.75 26.88 -22.94
CA TRP A 168 17.61 27.07 -23.85
C TRP A 168 16.38 26.31 -23.35
N PHE A 169 15.21 26.92 -23.43
CA PHE A 169 13.93 26.22 -23.20
C PHE A 169 13.54 25.48 -24.48
N PRO A 170 13.68 24.15 -24.55
CA PRO A 170 13.30 23.40 -25.75
C PRO A 170 11.82 23.63 -26.09
N GLU A 171 11.50 23.74 -27.39
CA GLU A 171 10.11 23.82 -27.82
C GLU A 171 9.37 22.54 -27.43
N ASN A 172 8.18 22.70 -26.88
CA ASN A 172 7.36 21.57 -26.49
C ASN A 172 6.96 20.75 -27.74
N PRO A 173 7.08 19.41 -27.69
CA PRO A 173 6.69 18.55 -28.80
C PRO A 173 5.20 18.72 -29.13
N ARG A 174 4.86 18.66 -30.42
CA ARG A 174 3.46 18.72 -30.89
C ARG A 174 3.08 17.41 -31.57
N TYR A 175 1.96 16.83 -31.16
CA TYR A 175 1.37 15.67 -31.83
C TYR A 175 0.70 16.10 -33.13
N ARG A 176 0.93 15.34 -34.19
CA ARG A 176 0.23 15.48 -35.47
C ARG A 176 -0.74 14.32 -35.58
N PHE A 177 -2.04 14.63 -35.62
CA PHE A 177 -3.09 13.63 -35.68
C PHE A 177 -2.88 12.65 -36.83
N ARG A 178 -2.89 11.36 -36.49
CA ARG A 178 -2.91 10.26 -37.44
C ARG A 178 -3.80 9.15 -36.89
N LEU A 179 -4.96 8.95 -37.51
CA LEU A 179 -5.81 7.80 -37.20
C LEU A 179 -5.09 6.49 -37.56
N LYS A 180 -4.95 5.59 -36.59
CA LYS A 180 -4.36 4.26 -36.79
C LYS A 180 -5.47 3.21 -36.75
N GLN A 181 -5.68 2.56 -37.89
CA GLN A 181 -6.52 1.36 -38.00
C GLN A 181 -5.63 0.13 -37.97
N VAL A 182 -6.03 -0.89 -37.21
CA VAL A 182 -5.28 -2.14 -37.04
C VAL A 182 -5.97 -3.22 -37.85
N ASP A 183 -5.26 -3.80 -38.82
CA ASP A 183 -5.83 -4.84 -39.68
C ASP A 183 -5.83 -6.20 -38.97
N ILE A 184 -7.01 -6.63 -38.50
CA ILE A 184 -7.22 -7.94 -37.88
C ILE A 184 -8.09 -8.85 -38.76
N LEU A 185 -8.75 -8.30 -39.77
CA LEU A 185 -9.68 -9.03 -40.63
C LEU A 185 -8.99 -9.66 -41.86
N GLN A 186 -7.89 -9.07 -42.32
CA GLN A 186 -7.12 -9.54 -43.47
C GLN A 186 -5.68 -9.91 -43.13
N ALA A 187 -5.26 -9.72 -41.87
CA ALA A 187 -3.94 -10.14 -41.41
C ALA A 187 -3.74 -11.65 -41.54
N ASP A 188 -2.51 -12.04 -41.85
CA ASP A 188 -2.07 -13.42 -41.77
C ASP A 188 -1.75 -13.80 -40.30
N ASP A 189 -1.40 -15.07 -40.07
CA ASP A 189 -1.08 -15.55 -38.73
C ASP A 189 0.07 -14.78 -38.07
N ALA A 190 0.98 -14.18 -38.84
CA ALA A 190 2.08 -13.38 -38.30
C ALA A 190 1.57 -12.02 -37.80
N GLY A 191 0.74 -11.32 -38.60
CA GLY A 191 0.12 -10.07 -38.19
C GLY A 191 -0.81 -10.24 -36.98
N LEU A 192 -1.58 -11.33 -36.92
CA LEU A 192 -2.43 -11.62 -35.75
C LEU A 192 -1.61 -11.89 -34.48
N ARG A 193 -0.45 -12.55 -34.60
CA ARG A 193 0.47 -12.74 -33.47
C ARG A 193 1.06 -11.42 -32.98
N GLU A 194 1.40 -10.50 -33.89
CA GLU A 194 1.92 -9.17 -33.53
C GLU A 194 0.86 -8.36 -32.77
N VAL A 195 -0.39 -8.34 -33.26
CA VAL A 195 -1.51 -7.68 -32.56
C VAL A 195 -1.73 -8.31 -31.19
N ARG A 196 -1.72 -9.65 -31.10
CA ARG A 196 -1.88 -10.36 -29.83
C ARG A 196 -0.82 -9.94 -28.81
N GLN A 197 0.45 -9.89 -29.23
CA GLN A 197 1.56 -9.50 -28.36
C GLN A 197 1.52 -8.02 -27.99
N GLN A 198 1.16 -7.14 -28.93
CA GLN A 198 1.11 -5.71 -28.69
C GLN A 198 0.07 -5.32 -27.63
N PHE A 199 -1.11 -5.96 -27.65
CA PHE A 199 -2.23 -5.62 -26.78
C PHE A 199 -2.46 -6.62 -25.63
N GLY A 200 -1.63 -7.67 -25.52
CA GLY A 200 -1.70 -8.64 -24.43
C GLY A 200 -2.92 -9.57 -24.44
N PHE A 201 -3.52 -9.83 -25.62
CA PHE A 201 -4.70 -10.70 -25.72
C PHE A 201 -4.35 -12.20 -25.64
N SER A 202 -5.27 -13.00 -25.10
CA SER A 202 -5.30 -14.45 -25.32
C SER A 202 -5.85 -14.81 -26.70
N ASP A 203 -5.68 -16.06 -27.12
CA ASP A 203 -6.24 -16.52 -28.41
C ASP A 203 -7.77 -16.40 -28.43
N ASP A 204 -8.45 -16.78 -27.35
CA ASP A 204 -9.91 -16.73 -27.27
C ASP A 204 -10.43 -15.28 -27.28
N GLU A 205 -9.74 -14.37 -26.57
CA GLU A 205 -10.04 -12.94 -26.59
C GLU A 205 -9.89 -12.36 -28.00
N LEU A 206 -8.77 -12.63 -28.68
CA LEU A 206 -8.55 -12.14 -30.05
C LEU A 206 -9.60 -12.69 -31.02
N GLN A 207 -9.99 -13.96 -30.90
CA GLN A 207 -11.05 -14.54 -31.74
C GLN A 207 -12.42 -13.89 -31.48
N ALA A 208 -12.75 -13.57 -30.22
CA ALA A 208 -13.97 -12.84 -29.90
C ALA A 208 -13.97 -11.43 -30.51
N ILE A 209 -12.82 -10.74 -30.45
CA ILE A 209 -12.61 -9.41 -31.05
C ILE A 209 -12.76 -9.46 -32.57
N ILE A 210 -12.08 -10.40 -33.24
CA ILE A 210 -12.22 -10.62 -34.69
C ILE A 210 -13.69 -10.87 -35.04
N GLY A 211 -14.37 -11.77 -34.32
CA GLY A 211 -15.77 -12.09 -34.55
C GLY A 211 -16.70 -10.89 -34.39
N TYR A 212 -16.41 -9.98 -33.47
CA TYR A 212 -17.14 -8.71 -33.33
C TYR A 212 -16.90 -7.77 -34.51
N PHE A 213 -15.64 -7.48 -34.85
CA PHE A 213 -15.30 -6.55 -35.93
C PHE A 213 -15.68 -7.05 -37.33
N GLN A 214 -15.70 -8.38 -37.55
CA GLN A 214 -16.29 -8.99 -38.75
C GLN A 214 -17.77 -8.65 -38.90
N LYS A 215 -18.55 -8.69 -37.80
CA LYS A 215 -19.98 -8.31 -37.81
C LYS A 215 -20.16 -6.82 -38.06
N GLN A 216 -19.25 -5.99 -37.53
CA GLN A 216 -19.22 -4.54 -37.77
C GLN A 216 -18.73 -4.18 -39.18
N LYS A 217 -18.16 -5.13 -39.93
CA LYS A 217 -17.63 -4.96 -41.30
C LYS A 217 -16.57 -3.86 -41.40
N ARG A 218 -15.74 -3.72 -40.37
CA ARG A 218 -14.60 -2.78 -40.35
C ARG A 218 -13.49 -3.31 -39.44
N ASN A 219 -12.28 -2.83 -39.68
CA ASN A 219 -11.18 -3.01 -38.75
C ASN A 219 -11.33 -2.07 -37.54
N PRO A 220 -10.79 -2.46 -36.36
CA PRO A 220 -10.69 -1.60 -35.20
C PRO A 220 -9.67 -0.48 -35.40
N THR A 221 -9.81 0.56 -34.59
CA THR A 221 -8.75 1.54 -34.30
C THR A 221 -7.87 1.03 -33.15
N ASP A 222 -6.69 1.62 -33.00
CA ASP A 222 -5.84 1.39 -31.83
C ASP A 222 -6.54 1.73 -30.52
N ALA A 223 -7.22 2.88 -30.41
CA ALA A 223 -7.96 3.25 -29.19
C ALA A 223 -9.02 2.23 -28.79
N GLU A 224 -9.68 1.56 -29.75
CA GLU A 224 -10.65 0.50 -29.47
C GLU A 224 -9.98 -0.78 -28.95
N LEU A 225 -8.84 -1.17 -29.54
CA LEU A 225 -8.08 -2.32 -29.05
C LEU A 225 -7.45 -2.05 -27.69
N GLU A 226 -6.93 -0.85 -27.47
CA GLU A 226 -6.45 -0.43 -26.15
C GLU A 226 -7.56 -0.46 -25.11
N THR A 227 -8.75 0.07 -25.43
CA THR A 227 -9.91 0.03 -24.52
C THR A 227 -10.25 -1.41 -24.13
N LEU A 228 -10.27 -2.33 -25.10
CA LEU A 228 -10.53 -3.75 -24.85
C LEU A 228 -9.40 -4.39 -24.02
N ALA A 229 -8.14 -4.09 -24.32
CA ALA A 229 -6.98 -4.60 -23.60
C ALA A 229 -7.00 -4.22 -22.12
N GLN A 230 -7.27 -2.95 -21.82
CA GLN A 230 -7.38 -2.47 -20.44
C GLN A 230 -8.59 -3.10 -19.75
N THR A 231 -9.76 -3.01 -20.37
CA THR A 231 -11.04 -3.47 -19.77
C THR A 231 -11.07 -4.99 -19.57
N TRP A 232 -10.43 -5.79 -20.42
CA TRP A 232 -10.41 -7.26 -20.35
C TRP A 232 -9.16 -7.84 -19.68
N SER A 233 -8.31 -6.98 -19.10
CA SER A 233 -7.14 -7.40 -18.35
C SER A 233 -7.51 -8.25 -17.11
N GLU A 234 -6.55 -9.03 -16.60
CA GLU A 234 -6.75 -9.75 -15.33
C GLU A 234 -7.05 -8.76 -14.19
N HIS A 235 -6.31 -7.66 -14.14
CA HIS A 235 -6.41 -6.64 -13.11
C HIS A 235 -7.79 -5.95 -13.03
N CYS A 236 -8.48 -5.75 -14.16
CA CYS A 236 -9.79 -5.09 -14.18
C CYS A 236 -10.96 -6.09 -14.05
N VAL A 237 -10.90 -7.26 -14.69
CA VAL A 237 -12.04 -8.20 -14.71
C VAL A 237 -11.95 -9.25 -13.62
N HIS A 238 -10.75 -9.60 -13.15
CA HIS A 238 -10.49 -10.74 -12.26
C HIS A 238 -10.88 -12.06 -12.93
N LYS A 239 -10.34 -12.33 -14.14
CA LYS A 239 -10.77 -13.44 -15.00
C LYS A 239 -10.58 -14.80 -14.34
N THR A 240 -9.52 -14.96 -13.54
CA THR A 240 -9.28 -16.19 -12.78
C THR A 240 -10.35 -16.41 -11.72
N PHE A 241 -10.70 -15.37 -10.95
CA PHE A 241 -11.73 -15.45 -9.91
C PHE A 241 -13.14 -15.63 -10.48
N LYS A 242 -13.45 -15.04 -11.64
CA LYS A 242 -14.76 -15.18 -12.32
C LYS A 242 -14.83 -16.39 -13.27
N GLY A 243 -13.72 -17.05 -13.52
CA GLY A 243 -13.61 -18.21 -14.38
C GLY A 243 -14.23 -19.47 -13.77
N LYS A 244 -14.19 -20.54 -14.55
CA LYS A 244 -14.68 -21.87 -14.16
C LYS A 244 -13.50 -22.78 -13.83
N ILE A 245 -13.42 -23.20 -12.57
CA ILE A 245 -12.28 -23.95 -12.04
C ILE A 245 -12.71 -25.38 -11.72
N SER A 246 -12.00 -26.36 -12.29
CA SER A 246 -12.17 -27.77 -11.95
C SER A 246 -11.16 -28.19 -10.91
N LEU A 247 -11.61 -28.61 -9.72
CA LEU A 247 -10.79 -29.17 -8.64
C LEU A 247 -11.23 -30.61 -8.36
N GLY A 248 -10.49 -31.57 -8.93
CA GLY A 248 -10.84 -32.99 -8.85
C GLY A 248 -12.17 -33.29 -9.56
N ARG A 249 -13.23 -33.60 -8.79
CA ARG A 249 -14.59 -33.85 -9.33
C ARG A 249 -15.54 -32.66 -9.14
N THR A 250 -15.07 -31.60 -8.49
CA THR A 250 -15.87 -30.41 -8.21
C THR A 250 -15.57 -29.35 -9.26
N THR A 251 -16.61 -28.73 -9.80
CA THR A 251 -16.49 -27.55 -10.64
C THR A 251 -17.01 -26.35 -9.87
N ILE A 252 -16.17 -25.33 -9.75
CA ILE A 252 -16.49 -24.04 -9.13
C ILE A 252 -16.68 -23.05 -10.28
N ASP A 253 -17.90 -22.54 -10.44
CA ASP A 253 -18.21 -21.51 -11.43
C ASP A 253 -18.20 -20.16 -10.71
N ASN A 254 -17.21 -19.33 -11.02
CA ASN A 254 -16.91 -18.07 -10.33
C ASN A 254 -16.54 -18.30 -8.84
N LEU A 255 -15.25 -18.40 -8.57
CA LEU A 255 -14.68 -18.59 -7.23
C LEU A 255 -15.10 -17.46 -6.30
N LEU A 256 -14.99 -16.19 -6.72
CA LEU A 256 -15.34 -15.02 -5.90
C LEU A 256 -16.82 -15.08 -5.45
N LYS A 257 -17.71 -15.37 -6.41
CA LYS A 257 -19.15 -15.49 -6.13
C LYS A 257 -19.47 -16.71 -5.27
N SER A 258 -18.72 -17.80 -5.42
CA SER A 258 -18.94 -19.06 -4.71
C SER A 258 -18.42 -19.05 -3.26
N THR A 259 -17.56 -18.10 -2.89
CA THR A 259 -16.96 -18.00 -1.55
C THR A 259 -17.17 -16.62 -0.92
N ILE A 260 -16.37 -15.62 -1.29
CA ILE A 260 -16.32 -14.28 -0.64
C ILE A 260 -17.67 -13.56 -0.73
N MET A 261 -18.27 -13.44 -1.93
CA MET A 261 -19.57 -12.76 -2.06
C MET A 261 -20.68 -13.59 -1.42
N LYS A 262 -20.61 -14.92 -1.54
CA LYS A 262 -21.62 -15.85 -1.01
C LYS A 262 -21.81 -15.68 0.49
N VAL A 263 -20.73 -15.60 1.27
CA VAL A 263 -20.87 -15.44 2.73
C VAL A 263 -21.53 -14.12 3.09
N THR A 264 -21.19 -13.03 2.39
CA THR A 264 -21.83 -11.72 2.61
C THR A 264 -23.31 -11.73 2.26
N GLU A 265 -23.68 -12.36 1.14
CA GLU A 265 -25.08 -12.55 0.73
C GLU A 265 -25.87 -13.41 1.73
N GLU A 266 -25.31 -14.52 2.20
CA GLU A 266 -25.96 -15.43 3.15
C GLU A 266 -26.12 -14.82 4.55
N LEU A 267 -25.12 -14.05 5.02
CA LEU A 267 -25.20 -13.35 6.29
C LEU A 267 -26.20 -12.18 6.24
N GLY A 268 -26.35 -11.53 5.09
CA GLY A 268 -27.39 -10.52 4.84
C GLY A 268 -27.44 -9.41 5.89
N LYS A 269 -26.29 -8.99 6.42
CA LYS A 269 -26.22 -8.04 7.55
C LYS A 269 -26.78 -6.67 7.09
N PRO A 270 -27.82 -6.12 7.74
CA PRO A 270 -28.50 -4.90 7.28
C PRO A 270 -27.63 -3.63 7.38
N TRP A 271 -26.55 -3.70 8.15
CA TRP A 271 -25.57 -2.63 8.27
C TRP A 271 -24.52 -2.67 7.15
N CYS A 272 -24.48 -3.69 6.28
CA CYS A 272 -23.73 -3.65 5.03
C CYS A 272 -24.53 -2.82 4.01
N LEU A 273 -24.05 -1.62 3.69
CA LEU A 273 -24.80 -0.66 2.89
C LEU A 273 -24.51 -0.81 1.40
N SER A 274 -23.26 -0.94 0.97
CA SER A 274 -22.91 -1.17 -0.44
C SER A 274 -21.67 -2.05 -0.47
N VAL A 275 -21.75 -3.22 -1.07
CA VAL A 275 -20.69 -4.24 -1.03
C VAL A 275 -20.52 -4.83 -2.43
N PHE A 276 -19.30 -4.91 -2.93
CA PHE A 276 -18.97 -5.41 -4.28
C PHE A 276 -19.70 -4.71 -5.45
N GLU A 277 -20.18 -3.47 -5.23
CA GLU A 277 -20.94 -2.68 -6.22
C GLU A 277 -20.27 -1.34 -6.55
N ASP A 278 -19.26 -0.93 -5.79
CA ASP A 278 -18.63 0.39 -5.82
C ASP A 278 -17.12 0.26 -5.52
N ASN A 279 -16.38 1.36 -5.54
CA ASN A 279 -14.91 1.35 -5.42
C ASN A 279 -14.42 0.86 -4.05
N ALA A 280 -15.24 1.04 -3.00
CA ALA A 280 -14.99 0.53 -1.65
C ALA A 280 -16.22 -0.15 -1.04
N GLY A 281 -16.00 -1.01 -0.04
CA GLY A 281 -17.06 -1.63 0.73
C GLY A 281 -17.58 -0.67 1.80
N VAL A 282 -18.90 -0.57 1.96
CA VAL A 282 -19.57 0.42 2.82
C VAL A 282 -20.39 -0.25 3.93
N ILE A 283 -20.18 0.20 5.16
CA ILE A 283 -20.95 -0.21 6.35
C ILE A 283 -21.60 0.99 7.04
N ASP A 284 -22.72 0.76 7.70
CA ASP A 284 -23.32 1.74 8.60
C ASP A 284 -22.39 1.96 9.80
N PHE A 285 -22.27 3.21 10.28
CA PHE A 285 -21.54 3.54 11.50
C PHE A 285 -22.52 3.79 12.65
N ASP A 286 -23.35 4.84 12.55
CA ASP A 286 -24.24 5.29 13.63
C ASP A 286 -25.70 5.51 13.20
N GLY A 287 -26.07 5.05 12.00
CA GLY A 287 -27.38 5.29 11.43
C GLY A 287 -27.54 6.64 10.72
N ARG A 288 -26.56 7.56 10.84
CA ARG A 288 -26.50 8.85 10.13
C ARG A 288 -25.29 8.95 9.21
N SER A 289 -24.17 8.39 9.63
CA SER A 289 -22.94 8.28 8.87
C SER A 289 -22.67 6.83 8.50
N ALA A 290 -21.97 6.65 7.40
CA ALA A 290 -21.43 5.39 6.92
C ALA A 290 -19.90 5.45 6.87
N LEU A 291 -19.28 4.29 6.85
CA LEU A 291 -17.84 4.11 6.67
C LEU A 291 -17.61 3.30 5.41
N CYS A 292 -16.63 3.70 4.61
CA CYS A 292 -16.18 2.90 3.47
C CYS A 292 -14.70 2.53 3.65
N PHE A 293 -14.33 1.28 3.39
CA PHE A 293 -12.96 0.83 3.52
C PHE A 293 -12.52 0.09 2.27
N LYS A 294 -11.29 0.37 1.83
CA LYS A 294 -10.66 -0.27 0.68
C LYS A 294 -9.19 -0.48 0.97
N VAL A 295 -8.68 -1.60 0.47
CA VAL A 295 -7.26 -1.94 0.43
C VAL A 295 -6.93 -2.35 -1.00
N GLU A 296 -5.80 -1.87 -1.49
CA GLU A 296 -5.26 -2.10 -2.82
C GLU A 296 -3.79 -2.55 -2.73
N THR A 297 -3.23 -3.00 -3.84
CA THR A 297 -1.83 -3.44 -3.94
C THR A 297 -1.07 -2.69 -5.03
N HIS A 298 0.21 -2.40 -4.81
CA HIS A 298 1.04 -1.69 -5.79
C HIS A 298 2.43 -2.33 -5.96
N ASN A 299 2.44 -3.66 -6.15
CA ASN A 299 3.62 -4.53 -6.06
C ASN A 299 4.66 -4.29 -7.17
N HIS A 300 4.28 -4.51 -8.43
CA HIS A 300 5.20 -4.46 -9.59
C HIS A 300 5.88 -3.09 -9.76
N PRO A 301 5.16 -1.95 -9.67
CA PRO A 301 5.81 -0.64 -9.76
C PRO A 301 6.75 -0.39 -8.58
N SER A 302 6.41 -0.86 -7.38
CA SER A 302 7.27 -0.74 -6.20
C SER A 302 8.53 -1.61 -6.27
N ALA A 303 8.54 -2.65 -7.09
CA ALA A 303 9.73 -3.46 -7.37
C ALA A 303 10.77 -2.68 -8.20
N VAL A 304 10.29 -1.86 -9.14
CA VAL A 304 11.10 -1.15 -10.13
C VAL A 304 11.51 0.25 -9.63
N GLU A 305 10.55 1.04 -9.16
CA GLU A 305 10.78 2.37 -8.59
C GLU A 305 9.99 2.48 -7.27
N PRO A 306 10.62 2.08 -6.14
CA PRO A 306 9.94 1.88 -4.87
C PRO A 306 9.24 3.12 -4.30
N TYR A 307 9.78 4.32 -4.52
CA TYR A 307 9.22 5.55 -3.96
C TYR A 307 7.92 5.94 -4.68
N GLY A 308 7.97 6.06 -6.00
CA GLY A 308 6.83 6.41 -6.85
C GLY A 308 5.76 5.35 -6.77
N GLY A 309 6.12 4.07 -6.88
CA GLY A 309 5.17 2.96 -6.75
C GLY A 309 4.38 2.96 -5.45
N ALA A 310 5.03 3.19 -4.31
CA ALA A 310 4.32 3.27 -3.03
C ALA A 310 3.53 4.57 -2.84
N SER A 311 4.05 5.70 -3.35
CA SER A 311 3.36 6.99 -3.32
C SER A 311 2.04 6.93 -4.08
N THR A 312 2.04 6.36 -5.28
CA THR A 312 0.83 6.19 -6.09
C THR A 312 -0.05 5.06 -5.60
N GLY A 313 0.50 4.07 -4.89
CA GLY A 313 -0.27 3.09 -4.13
C GLY A 313 -1.18 3.74 -3.09
N ILE A 314 -0.62 4.62 -2.25
CA ILE A 314 -1.40 5.37 -1.24
C ILE A 314 -2.35 6.38 -1.91
N GLY A 315 -1.86 7.16 -2.88
CA GLY A 315 -2.70 8.13 -3.58
C GLY A 315 -3.89 7.47 -4.29
N GLY A 316 -3.65 6.35 -4.97
CA GLY A 316 -4.67 5.55 -5.63
C GLY A 316 -5.77 5.10 -4.68
N VAL A 317 -5.41 4.42 -3.59
CA VAL A 317 -6.41 3.92 -2.64
C VAL A 317 -7.15 5.03 -1.90
N VAL A 318 -6.57 6.22 -1.75
CA VAL A 318 -7.28 7.39 -1.19
C VAL A 318 -8.45 7.81 -2.10
N ARG A 319 -8.31 7.63 -3.42
CA ARG A 319 -9.38 7.95 -4.37
C ARG A 319 -10.52 6.95 -4.37
N ASP A 320 -10.31 5.71 -3.93
CA ASP A 320 -11.39 4.73 -3.85
C ASP A 320 -12.51 5.17 -2.90
N PRO A 321 -12.25 5.57 -1.63
CA PRO A 321 -13.25 6.23 -0.79
C PRO A 321 -13.82 7.53 -1.37
N LEU A 322 -13.01 8.34 -2.06
CA LEU A 322 -13.52 9.56 -2.73
C LEU A 322 -14.47 9.25 -3.88
N GLY A 323 -14.30 8.10 -4.54
CA GLY A 323 -15.17 7.61 -5.61
C GLY A 323 -16.39 6.85 -5.11
N THR A 324 -16.39 6.43 -3.84
CA THR A 324 -17.46 5.59 -3.27
C THR A 324 -18.72 6.40 -2.95
N GLY A 325 -19.87 5.91 -3.38
CA GLY A 325 -21.15 6.60 -3.21
C GLY A 325 -21.19 7.89 -4.01
N LEU A 326 -21.24 9.03 -3.30
CA LEU A 326 -21.01 10.36 -3.84
C LEU A 326 -19.79 11.05 -3.23
N GLY A 327 -18.87 10.28 -2.64
CA GLY A 327 -17.58 10.74 -2.14
C GLY A 327 -17.48 10.78 -0.63
N ALA A 328 -16.62 9.93 -0.08
CA ALA A 328 -16.29 9.87 1.34
C ALA A 328 -15.04 10.68 1.67
N LYS A 329 -15.00 11.27 2.87
CA LYS A 329 -13.82 11.94 3.40
C LYS A 329 -12.83 10.87 3.90
N PRO A 330 -11.60 10.79 3.38
CA PRO A 330 -10.55 9.93 3.94
C PRO A 330 -10.18 10.36 5.37
N ILE A 331 -10.16 9.40 6.30
CA ILE A 331 -9.92 9.66 7.74
C ILE A 331 -8.77 8.83 8.33
N LEU A 332 -8.32 7.79 7.64
CA LEU A 332 -7.30 6.86 8.13
C LEU A 332 -6.69 6.09 6.96
N ASN A 333 -5.37 5.94 6.99
CA ASN A 333 -4.64 5.02 6.12
C ASN A 333 -4.09 3.81 6.89
N THR A 334 -3.89 2.72 6.17
CA THR A 334 -3.17 1.51 6.64
C THR A 334 -2.13 1.07 5.62
N ASP A 335 -1.04 0.45 6.09
CA ASP A 335 0.04 -0.01 5.23
C ASP A 335 0.59 -1.39 5.66
N VAL A 336 0.57 -2.37 4.76
CA VAL A 336 1.17 -3.69 5.02
C VAL A 336 2.19 -3.97 3.95
N PHE A 337 3.41 -4.37 4.35
CA PHE A 337 4.51 -4.58 3.42
C PHE A 337 5.17 -5.94 3.59
N CYS A 338 5.54 -6.56 2.48
CA CYS A 338 6.36 -7.77 2.45
C CYS A 338 7.63 -7.54 1.63
N PHE A 339 8.80 -7.74 2.22
CA PHE A 339 10.11 -7.48 1.59
C PHE A 339 11.07 -8.66 1.67
N GLY A 340 12.12 -8.63 0.85
CA GLY A 340 13.32 -9.44 1.12
C GLY A 340 14.07 -8.97 2.38
N PRO A 341 14.91 -9.82 3.01
CA PRO A 341 15.72 -9.43 4.17
C PRO A 341 16.59 -8.19 3.89
N PRO A 342 16.60 -7.15 4.76
CA PRO A 342 17.35 -5.92 4.51
C PRO A 342 18.88 -6.05 4.60
N ASP A 343 19.37 -7.18 5.07
CA ASP A 343 20.79 -7.55 5.20
C ASP A 343 21.23 -8.59 4.16
N TYR A 344 20.42 -8.80 3.10
CA TYR A 344 20.71 -9.78 2.07
C TYR A 344 22.06 -9.51 1.37
N PRO A 345 22.92 -10.52 1.18
CA PRO A 345 24.23 -10.29 0.56
C PRO A 345 24.13 -9.84 -0.90
N TYR A 346 24.80 -8.75 -1.25
CA TYR A 346 24.78 -8.15 -2.59
C TYR A 346 25.21 -9.13 -3.69
N GLU A 347 26.22 -9.96 -3.42
CA GLU A 347 26.76 -10.95 -4.36
C GLU A 347 25.78 -12.09 -4.70
N LYS A 348 24.71 -12.25 -3.92
CA LYS A 348 23.64 -13.23 -4.15
C LYS A 348 22.43 -12.64 -4.86
N LEU A 349 22.35 -11.32 -5.04
CA LEU A 349 21.21 -10.68 -5.68
C LEU A 349 21.05 -11.13 -7.15
N PRO A 350 19.84 -11.50 -7.59
CA PRO A 350 19.55 -11.70 -9.00
C PRO A 350 19.82 -10.42 -9.80
N GLY A 351 20.26 -10.58 -11.06
CA GLY A 351 20.48 -9.43 -11.94
C GLY A 351 19.16 -8.74 -12.28
N GLY A 352 19.12 -7.41 -12.21
CA GLY A 352 17.91 -6.60 -12.46
C GLY A 352 17.07 -6.32 -11.22
N VAL A 353 17.37 -6.95 -10.08
CA VAL A 353 16.64 -6.75 -8.81
C VAL A 353 17.30 -5.67 -7.96
N LEU A 354 16.49 -4.77 -7.39
CA LEU A 354 16.96 -3.79 -6.40
C LEU A 354 17.20 -4.47 -5.05
N HIS A 355 18.24 -4.05 -4.33
CA HIS A 355 18.51 -4.60 -3.00
C HIS A 355 17.32 -4.34 -2.05
N PRO A 356 16.87 -5.29 -1.22
CA PRO A 356 15.65 -5.14 -0.41
C PRO A 356 15.66 -3.94 0.52
N ARG A 357 16.81 -3.61 1.12
CA ARG A 357 16.95 -2.39 1.94
C ARG A 357 16.60 -1.12 1.17
N ARG A 358 16.94 -1.06 -0.12
CA ARG A 358 16.59 0.09 -0.98
C ARG A 358 15.10 0.12 -1.27
N ILE A 359 14.51 -1.03 -1.60
CA ILE A 359 13.07 -1.17 -1.82
C ILE A 359 12.32 -0.71 -0.56
N PHE A 360 12.67 -1.26 0.59
CA PHE A 360 12.11 -0.91 1.89
C PHE A 360 12.14 0.60 2.17
N LYS A 361 13.31 1.22 2.04
CA LYS A 361 13.49 2.66 2.28
C LYS A 361 12.64 3.51 1.33
N GLY A 362 12.62 3.15 0.05
CA GLY A 362 11.85 3.87 -0.96
C GLY A 362 10.34 3.75 -0.75
N VAL A 363 9.82 2.53 -0.54
CA VAL A 363 8.39 2.29 -0.26
C VAL A 363 7.95 3.09 0.97
N ARG A 364 8.66 2.94 2.08
CA ARG A 364 8.36 3.67 3.33
C ARG A 364 8.37 5.18 3.12
N ALA A 365 9.36 5.70 2.38
CA ALA A 365 9.46 7.12 2.09
C ALA A 365 8.30 7.60 1.22
N GLY A 366 7.89 6.82 0.21
CA GLY A 366 6.75 7.16 -0.65
C GLY A 366 5.43 7.23 0.13
N VAL A 367 5.14 6.23 0.96
CA VAL A 367 3.93 6.22 1.81
C VAL A 367 3.92 7.39 2.79
N ALA A 368 5.03 7.63 3.50
CA ALA A 368 5.14 8.74 4.44
C ALA A 368 4.95 10.09 3.74
N ASP A 369 5.63 10.30 2.62
CA ASP A 369 5.61 11.56 1.89
C ASP A 369 4.21 11.91 1.38
N TYR A 370 3.49 10.90 0.87
CA TYR A 370 2.16 11.08 0.31
C TYR A 370 1.11 11.29 1.40
N GLY A 371 0.99 10.34 2.34
CA GLY A 371 -0.02 10.37 3.41
C GLY A 371 0.10 11.60 4.31
N ASN A 372 1.32 11.96 4.72
CA ASN A 372 1.55 13.11 5.60
C ASN A 372 1.14 14.43 4.92
N ARG A 373 1.42 14.59 3.62
CA ARG A 373 1.05 15.82 2.88
C ARG A 373 -0.44 15.92 2.57
N LEU A 374 -1.13 14.79 2.44
CA LEU A 374 -2.59 14.76 2.37
C LEU A 374 -3.24 15.12 3.73
N GLY A 375 -2.52 14.94 4.83
CA GLY A 375 -3.08 15.11 6.16
C GLY A 375 -4.07 13.99 6.52
N ILE A 376 -3.72 12.75 6.17
CA ILE A 376 -4.45 11.54 6.55
C ILE A 376 -3.50 10.69 7.40
N PRO A 377 -3.87 10.32 8.64
CA PRO A 377 -2.97 9.59 9.52
C PRO A 377 -2.85 8.12 9.09
N THR A 378 -1.64 7.56 9.15
CA THR A 378 -1.40 6.12 8.96
C THR A 378 -1.25 5.47 10.33
N LEU A 379 -2.23 4.68 10.78
CA LEU A 379 -2.27 4.18 12.17
C LEU A 379 -2.16 2.65 12.32
N ASN A 380 -2.28 1.87 11.26
CA ASN A 380 -2.29 0.42 11.37
C ASN A 380 -1.60 -0.22 10.17
N GLY A 381 -0.88 -1.31 10.41
CA GLY A 381 -0.01 -1.89 9.39
C GLY A 381 0.83 -3.05 9.90
N ALA A 382 1.61 -3.65 9.00
CA ALA A 382 2.52 -4.75 9.31
C ALA A 382 3.69 -4.78 8.32
N ILE A 383 4.83 -5.34 8.75
CA ILE A 383 6.01 -5.48 7.90
C ILE A 383 6.59 -6.89 8.08
N LEU A 384 6.62 -7.64 6.98
CA LEU A 384 7.09 -9.01 6.93
C LEU A 384 8.28 -9.15 6.00
N PHE A 385 9.11 -10.15 6.27
CA PHE A 385 10.32 -10.43 5.54
C PHE A 385 10.45 -11.90 5.16
N ASP A 386 10.68 -12.16 3.88
CA ASP A 386 10.99 -13.48 3.32
C ASP A 386 11.85 -13.32 2.06
N GLU A 387 12.84 -14.19 1.87
CA GLU A 387 13.72 -14.16 0.69
C GLU A 387 12.94 -14.28 -0.64
N ARG A 388 11.73 -14.86 -0.65
CA ARG A 388 10.88 -14.99 -1.84
C ARG A 388 10.29 -13.66 -2.31
N TYR A 389 10.25 -12.63 -1.46
CA TYR A 389 9.85 -11.27 -1.84
C TYR A 389 11.02 -10.42 -2.38
N MET A 390 12.21 -11.01 -2.59
CA MET A 390 13.42 -10.30 -3.01
C MET A 390 13.22 -9.48 -4.29
N ALA A 391 12.60 -10.09 -5.30
CA ALA A 391 12.39 -9.48 -6.60
C ALA A 391 11.03 -8.76 -6.69
N ASN A 392 10.02 -9.28 -5.99
CA ASN A 392 8.66 -8.78 -6.01
C ASN A 392 8.22 -8.50 -4.56
N PRO A 393 8.38 -7.25 -4.07
CA PRO A 393 7.81 -6.85 -2.79
C PRO A 393 6.28 -6.80 -2.89
N LEU A 394 5.60 -6.98 -1.75
CA LEU A 394 4.18 -6.70 -1.66
C LEU A 394 3.96 -5.39 -0.94
N VAL A 395 3.15 -4.52 -1.54
CA VAL A 395 2.85 -3.17 -1.02
C VAL A 395 1.34 -3.01 -0.97
N PHE A 396 0.76 -3.28 0.19
CA PHE A 396 -0.67 -3.09 0.46
C PHE A 396 -0.90 -1.69 1.03
N CYS A 397 -1.84 -0.97 0.44
CA CYS A 397 -2.23 0.38 0.87
C CYS A 397 -3.74 0.36 1.14
N GLY A 398 -4.18 0.85 2.31
CA GLY A 398 -5.59 0.94 2.66
C GLY A 398 -6.02 2.32 3.07
N THR A 399 -7.27 2.68 2.80
CA THR A 399 -7.88 3.94 3.24
C THR A 399 -9.32 3.73 3.68
N LEU A 400 -9.62 4.21 4.89
CA LEU A 400 -10.96 4.29 5.45
C LEU A 400 -11.52 5.72 5.27
N GLY A 401 -12.76 5.81 4.81
CA GLY A 401 -13.48 7.07 4.60
C GLY A 401 -14.81 7.15 5.36
N LEU A 402 -15.26 8.38 5.62
CA LEU A 402 -16.52 8.73 6.28
C LEU A 402 -17.43 9.51 5.31
N LEU A 403 -18.69 9.11 5.21
CA LEU A 403 -19.71 9.80 4.41
C LEU A 403 -21.08 9.81 5.07
N PRO A 404 -21.97 10.77 4.72
CA PRO A 404 -23.38 10.70 5.11
C PRO A 404 -24.02 9.41 4.57
N LYS A 405 -24.80 8.74 5.41
CA LYS A 405 -25.38 7.41 5.10
C LYS A 405 -26.29 7.44 3.87
N GLU A 406 -27.01 8.53 3.67
CA GLU A 406 -27.90 8.73 2.52
C GLU A 406 -27.15 8.87 1.19
N LEU A 407 -25.87 9.25 1.22
CA LEU A 407 -25.01 9.38 0.05
C LEU A 407 -24.13 8.14 -0.19
N SER A 408 -24.35 7.08 0.59
CA SER A 408 -23.50 5.89 0.61
C SER A 408 -23.77 4.89 -0.51
N ARG A 409 -24.81 5.14 -1.30
CA ARG A 409 -25.15 4.33 -2.48
C ARG A 409 -24.52 4.95 -3.69
N ARG A 410 -23.99 4.10 -4.57
CA ARG A 410 -23.43 4.52 -5.86
C ARG A 410 -24.43 5.40 -6.61
N GLY A 411 -23.95 6.55 -7.06
CA GLY A 411 -24.71 7.48 -7.89
C GLY A 411 -25.15 6.88 -9.23
N LYS A 412 -26.08 7.55 -9.92
CA LYS A 412 -26.53 7.15 -11.26
C LYS A 412 -26.62 8.37 -12.18
N GLN A 413 -25.90 8.28 -13.29
CA GLN A 413 -25.97 9.26 -14.37
C GLN A 413 -27.15 9.00 -15.31
N GLN A 414 -27.51 10.03 -16.06
CA GLN A 414 -28.57 10.04 -17.06
C GLN A 414 -28.01 10.47 -18.42
N ALA A 415 -28.72 10.14 -19.49
CA ALA A 415 -28.41 10.71 -20.80
C ALA A 415 -28.56 12.23 -20.76
N GLY A 416 -27.57 12.95 -21.27
CA GLY A 416 -27.47 14.42 -21.17
C GLY A 416 -26.60 14.91 -20.01
N ASP A 417 -26.28 14.07 -19.02
CA ASP A 417 -25.30 14.45 -18.00
C ASP A 417 -23.92 14.63 -18.64
N LEU A 418 -23.19 15.64 -18.19
CA LEU A 418 -21.86 15.96 -18.69
C LEU A 418 -20.80 15.11 -18.00
N VAL A 419 -19.80 14.68 -18.78
CA VAL A 419 -18.59 14.01 -18.27
C VAL A 419 -17.57 15.10 -17.92
N VAL A 420 -17.31 15.28 -16.63
CA VAL A 420 -16.37 16.29 -16.13
C VAL A 420 -15.17 15.59 -15.52
N LEU A 421 -13.98 15.83 -16.08
CA LEU A 421 -12.71 15.39 -15.51
C LEU A 421 -12.21 16.47 -14.53
N VAL A 422 -11.89 16.07 -13.31
CA VAL A 422 -11.37 16.98 -12.28
C VAL A 422 -10.06 16.48 -11.69
N GLY A 423 -9.23 17.42 -11.22
CA GLY A 423 -7.98 17.13 -10.52
C GLY A 423 -6.72 17.33 -11.39
N GLY A 424 -5.87 16.30 -11.45
CA GLY A 424 -4.57 16.31 -12.11
C GLY A 424 -4.64 16.35 -13.64
N ARG A 425 -3.57 16.85 -14.27
CA ARG A 425 -3.42 16.86 -15.74
C ARG A 425 -2.97 15.50 -16.27
N THR A 426 -3.39 15.17 -17.48
CA THR A 426 -3.09 13.89 -18.16
C THR A 426 -1.73 13.93 -18.87
N GLY A 427 -0.84 13.02 -18.50
CA GLY A 427 0.51 12.84 -19.04
C GLY A 427 0.74 11.43 -19.57
N ARG A 428 1.95 11.14 -20.07
CA ARG A 428 2.40 9.79 -20.44
C ARG A 428 2.80 8.98 -19.20
N ASP A 429 1.90 8.92 -18.23
CA ASP A 429 2.16 8.25 -16.97
C ASP A 429 1.40 6.91 -16.98
N GLY A 430 2.10 5.79 -16.74
CA GLY A 430 1.49 4.46 -16.64
C GLY A 430 0.79 3.93 -17.90
N ILE A 431 1.19 4.37 -19.09
CA ILE A 431 0.65 3.79 -20.34
C ILE A 431 1.02 2.30 -20.38
N HIS A 432 0.01 1.43 -20.49
CA HIS A 432 0.09 -0.03 -20.35
C HIS A 432 0.47 -0.54 -18.93
N GLY A 433 0.24 0.26 -17.88
CA GLY A 433 0.52 -0.10 -16.49
C GLY A 433 -0.24 -1.34 -16.01
N VAL A 434 -1.53 -1.43 -16.33
CA VAL A 434 -2.37 -2.61 -16.05
C VAL A 434 -1.91 -3.89 -16.77
N THR A 435 -1.45 -3.78 -18.02
CA THR A 435 -0.87 -4.92 -18.75
C THR A 435 0.41 -5.37 -18.07
N PHE A 436 1.28 -4.42 -17.71
CA PHE A 436 2.52 -4.70 -16.98
C PHE A 436 2.28 -5.37 -15.61
N ALA A 437 1.25 -4.96 -14.87
CA ALA A 437 0.89 -5.57 -13.59
C ALA A 437 0.26 -6.98 -13.73
N SER A 438 -0.09 -7.39 -14.96
CA SER A 438 -0.69 -8.69 -15.29
C SER A 438 0.32 -9.67 -15.90
N GLU A 439 1.61 -9.30 -15.97
CA GLU A 439 2.68 -10.10 -16.57
C GLU A 439 3.81 -10.39 -15.58
N GLN A 440 4.56 -11.46 -15.85
CA GLN A 440 5.72 -11.85 -15.05
C GLN A 440 6.90 -10.88 -15.23
N LEU A 441 7.61 -10.55 -14.14
CA LEU A 441 8.77 -9.67 -14.20
C LEU A 441 10.03 -10.38 -14.69
N THR A 442 10.79 -9.68 -15.52
CA THR A 442 12.11 -10.08 -16.04
C THR A 442 13.11 -8.92 -15.94
N GLY A 443 14.41 -9.20 -16.00
CA GLY A 443 15.44 -8.15 -15.98
C GLY A 443 15.33 -7.13 -17.12
N GLU A 444 14.84 -7.55 -18.29
CA GLU A 444 14.62 -6.66 -19.44
C GLU A 444 13.34 -5.82 -19.28
N SER A 445 12.24 -6.44 -18.85
CA SER A 445 10.98 -5.73 -18.57
C SER A 445 11.15 -4.69 -17.46
N ALA A 446 11.89 -4.97 -16.38
CA ALA A 446 12.12 -4.03 -15.30
C ALA A 446 12.87 -2.76 -15.78
N GLN A 447 13.74 -2.87 -16.78
CA GLN A 447 14.43 -1.72 -17.37
C GLN A 447 13.54 -0.95 -18.36
N ALA A 448 12.75 -1.66 -19.17
CA ALA A 448 11.81 -1.04 -20.11
C ALA A 448 10.64 -0.33 -19.39
N SER A 449 10.20 -0.86 -18.26
CA SER A 449 9.02 -0.40 -17.51
C SER A 449 9.27 0.74 -16.54
N TYR A 450 10.49 1.31 -16.48
CA TYR A 450 10.70 2.53 -15.70
C TYR A 450 9.67 3.58 -16.12
N SER A 451 9.47 3.82 -17.43
CA SER A 451 8.51 4.81 -17.94
C SER A 451 7.05 4.62 -17.50
N SER A 452 6.70 3.45 -16.99
CA SER A 452 5.37 3.13 -16.49
C SER A 452 5.15 3.54 -15.03
N VAL A 453 6.23 3.85 -14.26
CA VAL A 453 6.10 4.25 -12.86
C VAL A 453 5.78 5.74 -12.75
N GLN A 454 4.63 6.01 -12.14
CA GLN A 454 4.03 7.32 -11.98
C GLN A 454 4.68 8.09 -10.81
N ILE A 455 4.60 9.41 -10.85
CA ILE A 455 4.98 10.27 -9.73
C ILE A 455 3.74 11.06 -9.35
N GLY A 456 3.18 10.74 -8.19
CA GLY A 456 2.00 11.42 -7.68
C GLY A 456 2.30 12.83 -7.14
N ASN A 457 1.25 13.63 -7.02
CA ASN A 457 1.26 15.00 -6.52
C ASN A 457 0.25 15.17 -5.38
N PRO A 458 0.65 14.86 -4.12
CA PRO A 458 -0.28 14.85 -2.99
C PRO A 458 -0.88 16.23 -2.69
N ILE A 459 -0.24 17.33 -3.10
CA ILE A 459 -0.80 18.68 -2.89
C ILE A 459 -2.01 18.92 -3.80
N VAL A 460 -1.97 18.44 -5.04
CA VAL A 460 -3.11 18.54 -5.96
C VAL A 460 -4.25 17.67 -5.47
N GLU A 461 -3.95 16.44 -5.04
CA GLU A 461 -4.96 15.53 -4.48
C GLU A 461 -5.59 16.06 -3.20
N LYS A 462 -4.82 16.70 -2.32
CA LYS A 462 -5.37 17.37 -1.13
C LYS A 462 -6.39 18.45 -1.52
N LYS A 463 -6.03 19.34 -2.45
CA LYS A 463 -6.95 20.38 -2.92
C LYS A 463 -8.20 19.77 -3.58
N LEU A 464 -8.03 18.71 -4.36
CA LEU A 464 -9.12 17.94 -4.96
C LEU A 464 -10.06 17.36 -3.90
N ILE A 465 -9.55 16.72 -2.84
CA ILE A 465 -10.35 16.19 -1.74
C ILE A 465 -11.23 17.29 -1.15
N ASP A 466 -10.62 18.43 -0.81
CA ASP A 466 -11.32 19.51 -0.11
C ASP A 466 -12.43 20.14 -0.95
N VAL A 467 -12.18 20.39 -2.25
CA VAL A 467 -13.19 20.97 -3.14
C VAL A 467 -14.27 19.97 -3.54
N LEU A 468 -13.91 18.69 -3.68
CA LEU A 468 -14.86 17.65 -4.05
C LEU A 468 -15.91 17.42 -2.96
N LEU A 469 -15.51 17.43 -1.69
CA LEU A 469 -16.44 17.34 -0.56
C LEU A 469 -17.40 18.53 -0.51
N GLN A 470 -16.94 19.74 -0.86
CA GLN A 470 -17.82 20.90 -1.02
C GLN A 470 -18.81 20.72 -2.18
N ALA A 471 -18.36 20.19 -3.31
CA ALA A 471 -19.21 19.93 -4.48
C ALA A 471 -20.29 18.88 -4.18
N ARG A 472 -19.94 17.83 -3.42
CA ARG A 472 -20.87 16.82 -2.91
C ARG A 472 -21.96 17.45 -2.05
N ASP A 473 -21.58 18.24 -1.05
CA ASP A 473 -22.51 18.82 -0.08
C ASP A 473 -23.48 19.83 -0.71
N ARG A 474 -23.10 20.38 -1.88
CA ARG A 474 -23.95 21.24 -2.71
C ARG A 474 -24.78 20.47 -3.76
N GLY A 475 -24.56 19.17 -3.92
CA GLY A 475 -25.28 18.34 -4.88
C GLY A 475 -24.94 18.62 -6.35
N LEU A 476 -23.69 19.00 -6.64
CA LEU A 476 -23.29 19.45 -7.99
C LEU A 476 -23.02 18.31 -8.99
N TYR A 477 -23.02 17.06 -8.55
CA TYR A 477 -22.86 15.88 -9.41
C TYR A 477 -23.72 14.72 -8.91
N CYS A 478 -24.03 13.78 -9.80
CA CYS A 478 -24.92 12.65 -9.52
C CYS A 478 -24.21 11.29 -9.50
N ARG A 479 -22.97 11.22 -9.97
CA ARG A 479 -22.09 10.04 -9.91
C ARG A 479 -20.63 10.46 -9.99
N ILE A 480 -19.76 9.69 -9.37
CA ILE A 480 -18.31 9.89 -9.35
C ILE A 480 -17.58 8.55 -9.47
N THR A 481 -16.35 8.55 -9.99
CA THR A 481 -15.38 7.46 -9.87
C THR A 481 -13.97 8.01 -9.96
N ASP A 482 -12.97 7.26 -9.48
CA ASP A 482 -11.56 7.58 -9.67
C ASP A 482 -11.05 7.22 -11.07
N CYS A 483 -9.91 7.79 -11.45
CA CYS A 483 -9.12 7.34 -12.61
C CYS A 483 -7.89 6.56 -12.13
N GLY A 484 -8.01 5.24 -12.06
CA GLY A 484 -6.92 4.31 -11.75
C GLY A 484 -6.38 3.58 -12.98
N GLY A 485 -6.27 2.25 -12.88
CA GLY A 485 -5.79 1.38 -13.95
C GLY A 485 -6.61 1.51 -15.23
N GLY A 486 -5.96 1.65 -16.38
CA GLY A 486 -6.63 1.90 -17.66
C GLY A 486 -7.22 3.30 -17.84
N GLY A 487 -7.01 4.21 -16.88
CA GLY A 487 -7.28 5.65 -17.02
C GLY A 487 -8.74 6.00 -17.33
N LEU A 488 -8.92 6.91 -18.29
CA LEU A 488 -10.26 7.33 -18.73
C LEU A 488 -11.03 6.18 -19.39
N SER A 489 -10.33 5.21 -19.98
CA SER A 489 -10.98 4.07 -20.64
C SER A 489 -11.80 3.20 -19.70
N SER A 490 -11.27 2.93 -18.50
CA SER A 490 -11.98 2.18 -17.45
C SER A 490 -13.01 3.11 -16.78
N ALA A 491 -12.57 4.26 -16.26
CA ALA A 491 -13.44 5.15 -15.49
C ALA A 491 -14.70 5.57 -16.27
N VAL A 492 -14.54 6.09 -17.49
CA VAL A 492 -15.67 6.54 -18.31
C VAL A 492 -16.43 5.35 -18.91
N GLY A 493 -15.72 4.28 -19.32
CA GLY A 493 -16.33 3.08 -19.89
C GLY A 493 -17.24 2.33 -18.90
N GLU A 494 -16.84 2.24 -17.63
CA GLU A 494 -17.62 1.64 -16.54
C GLU A 494 -18.77 2.53 -16.09
N MET A 495 -18.55 3.85 -16.01
CA MET A 495 -19.65 4.78 -15.75
C MET A 495 -20.74 4.64 -16.81
N ALA A 496 -20.36 4.59 -18.08
CA ALA A 496 -21.27 4.62 -19.20
C ALA A 496 -21.89 3.25 -19.58
N ALA A 497 -21.61 2.18 -18.83
CA ALA A 497 -21.99 0.80 -19.19
C ALA A 497 -23.50 0.60 -19.49
N GLU A 498 -24.39 1.32 -18.78
CA GLU A 498 -25.85 1.24 -18.98
C GLU A 498 -26.41 2.29 -19.96
N THR A 499 -25.63 3.33 -20.28
CA THR A 499 -26.08 4.52 -21.01
C THR A 499 -25.46 4.60 -22.41
N GLY A 500 -24.14 4.58 -22.52
CA GLY A 500 -23.37 5.15 -23.63
C GLY A 500 -22.73 6.48 -23.23
N VAL A 501 -21.72 6.90 -23.99
CA VAL A 501 -20.96 8.14 -23.77
C VAL A 501 -20.25 8.60 -25.04
N ARG A 502 -20.19 9.91 -25.20
CA ARG A 502 -19.35 10.60 -26.17
C ARG A 502 -18.25 11.37 -25.44
N VAL A 503 -17.00 11.17 -25.81
CA VAL A 503 -15.82 11.86 -25.24
C VAL A 503 -15.04 12.59 -26.33
N ASP A 504 -14.73 13.86 -26.11
CA ASP A 504 -13.85 14.68 -26.94
C ASP A 504 -12.46 14.78 -26.27
N MET A 505 -11.51 13.95 -26.69
CA MET A 505 -10.21 13.79 -26.03
C MET A 505 -9.29 15.00 -26.15
N ASP A 506 -9.49 15.87 -27.15
CA ASP A 506 -8.74 17.13 -27.29
C ASP A 506 -9.14 18.19 -26.25
N ARG A 507 -10.18 17.92 -25.43
CA ARG A 507 -10.56 18.77 -24.29
C ARG A 507 -9.90 18.35 -22.97
N VAL A 508 -9.23 17.20 -22.93
CA VAL A 508 -8.58 16.70 -21.72
C VAL A 508 -7.37 17.60 -21.38
N PRO A 509 -7.26 18.13 -20.15
CA PRO A 509 -6.10 18.89 -19.72
C PRO A 509 -4.83 18.04 -19.75
N LEU A 510 -3.79 18.51 -20.45
CA LEU A 510 -2.55 17.75 -20.65
C LEU A 510 -1.39 18.29 -19.84
N LYS A 511 -0.63 17.38 -19.23
CA LYS A 511 0.59 17.65 -18.46
C LYS A 511 1.76 17.95 -19.40
N TYR A 512 1.81 17.25 -20.53
CA TYR A 512 2.85 17.38 -21.56
C TYR A 512 2.17 17.67 -22.91
N ALA A 513 2.79 18.50 -23.73
CA ALA A 513 2.32 18.68 -25.10
C ALA A 513 2.65 17.43 -25.95
N GLY A 514 1.78 17.13 -26.91
CA GLY A 514 2.06 16.13 -27.93
C GLY A 514 1.80 14.68 -27.54
N LEU A 515 0.91 14.43 -26.58
CA LEU A 515 0.28 13.11 -26.42
C LEU A 515 -0.61 12.80 -27.65
N ALA A 516 -0.60 11.53 -28.07
CA ALA A 516 -1.56 10.99 -29.03
C ALA A 516 -2.91 10.72 -28.35
N TYR A 517 -3.97 10.56 -29.16
CA TYR A 517 -5.33 10.43 -28.64
C TYR A 517 -5.54 9.15 -27.83
N ASP A 518 -4.91 8.05 -28.24
CA ASP A 518 -4.87 6.77 -27.54
C ASP A 518 -4.10 6.90 -26.22
N GLU A 519 -2.94 7.59 -26.22
CA GLU A 519 -2.17 7.87 -25.00
C GLU A 519 -2.99 8.68 -23.97
N ILE A 520 -3.79 9.67 -24.42
CA ILE A 520 -4.67 10.45 -23.54
C ILE A 520 -5.73 9.55 -22.90
N TRP A 521 -6.29 8.63 -23.68
CA TRP A 521 -7.40 7.78 -23.27
C TRP A 521 -7.03 6.75 -22.21
N VAL A 522 -5.87 6.10 -22.37
CA VAL A 522 -5.41 5.04 -21.46
C VAL A 522 -4.38 5.49 -20.43
N SER A 523 -4.00 6.78 -20.44
CA SER A 523 -3.09 7.34 -19.45
C SER A 523 -3.61 7.10 -18.03
N GLU A 524 -2.73 6.61 -17.16
CA GLU A 524 -2.98 6.36 -15.74
C GLU A 524 -2.40 7.49 -14.86
N SER A 525 -2.34 8.72 -15.40
CA SER A 525 -1.98 9.89 -14.60
C SER A 525 -2.82 10.00 -13.33
N GLN A 526 -2.17 10.43 -12.27
CA GLN A 526 -2.71 10.39 -10.92
C GLN A 526 -3.56 11.62 -10.57
N GLU A 527 -4.17 11.60 -9.38
CA GLU A 527 -5.00 12.67 -8.82
C GLU A 527 -6.20 13.08 -9.69
N ARG A 528 -6.79 12.13 -10.44
CA ARG A 528 -7.92 12.40 -11.36
C ARG A 528 -9.19 11.66 -10.92
N MET A 529 -10.31 12.35 -11.05
CA MET A 529 -11.66 11.80 -10.81
C MET A 529 -12.58 12.20 -11.99
N VAL A 530 -13.58 11.35 -12.28
CA VAL A 530 -14.61 11.65 -13.28
C VAL A 530 -15.95 11.85 -12.57
N LEU A 531 -16.63 12.94 -12.92
CA LEU A 531 -17.95 13.29 -12.41
C LEU A 531 -18.99 13.21 -13.54
N ALA A 532 -20.17 12.66 -13.21
CA ALA A 532 -21.37 12.87 -14.01
C ALA A 532 -22.12 14.08 -13.43
N THR A 533 -22.22 15.14 -14.23
CA THR A 533 -22.71 16.44 -13.78
C THR A 533 -23.94 16.87 -14.58
N PRO A 534 -25.09 17.14 -13.92
CA PRO A 534 -26.24 17.73 -14.60
C PRO A 534 -25.86 19.06 -15.29
N PRO A 535 -26.34 19.33 -16.52
CA PRO A 535 -25.95 20.52 -17.27
C PRO A 535 -26.21 21.86 -16.57
N ASP A 536 -27.20 21.92 -15.68
CA ASP A 536 -27.54 23.11 -14.89
C ASP A 536 -26.59 23.34 -13.69
N CYS A 537 -25.81 22.34 -13.29
CA CYS A 537 -24.83 22.44 -12.21
C CYS A 537 -23.40 22.75 -12.69
N VAL A 538 -23.11 22.60 -13.99
CA VAL A 538 -21.72 22.58 -14.49
C VAL A 538 -20.98 23.91 -14.28
N ASP A 539 -21.63 25.04 -14.49
CA ASP A 539 -21.00 26.35 -14.31
C ASP A 539 -20.64 26.59 -12.84
N GLU A 540 -21.51 26.19 -11.91
CA GLU A 540 -21.22 26.28 -10.48
C GLU A 540 -20.06 25.35 -10.10
N LEU A 541 -20.07 24.11 -10.61
CA LEU A 541 -19.00 23.13 -10.38
C LEU A 541 -17.64 23.66 -10.84
N LEU A 542 -17.54 24.14 -12.09
CA LEU A 542 -16.28 24.65 -12.64
C LEU A 542 -15.76 25.86 -11.86
N ASN A 543 -16.65 26.78 -11.45
CA ASN A 543 -16.27 27.94 -10.64
C ASN A 543 -15.79 27.52 -9.24
N LEU A 544 -16.40 26.51 -8.62
CA LEU A 544 -16.00 25.99 -7.33
C LEU A 544 -14.60 25.36 -7.39
N PHE A 545 -14.34 24.51 -8.37
CA PHE A 545 -13.02 23.90 -8.59
C PHE A 545 -11.93 24.95 -8.85
N ALA A 546 -12.24 25.96 -9.69
CA ALA A 546 -11.32 27.07 -9.94
C ALA A 546 -11.01 27.89 -8.68
N SER A 547 -11.98 28.05 -7.76
CA SER A 547 -11.78 28.81 -6.52
C SER A 547 -10.78 28.16 -5.55
N GLU A 548 -10.58 26.85 -5.68
CA GLU A 548 -9.65 26.05 -4.87
C GLU A 548 -8.36 25.70 -5.64
N ASP A 549 -8.12 26.31 -6.81
CA ASP A 549 -6.92 26.06 -7.64
C ASP A 549 -6.80 24.56 -8.03
N VAL A 550 -7.93 23.98 -8.45
CA VAL A 550 -8.06 22.61 -8.99
C VAL A 550 -8.67 22.68 -10.38
N GLU A 551 -8.09 21.94 -11.34
CA GLU A 551 -8.62 21.93 -12.71
C GLU A 551 -9.89 21.08 -12.81
N ALA A 552 -10.83 21.56 -13.62
CA ALA A 552 -12.04 20.85 -14.00
C ALA A 552 -12.35 21.13 -15.47
N ALA A 553 -12.65 20.09 -16.25
CA ALA A 553 -12.89 20.19 -17.68
C ALA A 553 -14.06 19.30 -18.12
N VAL A 554 -14.99 19.86 -18.90
CA VAL A 554 -16.05 19.10 -19.57
C VAL A 554 -15.45 18.40 -20.78
N ILE A 555 -15.32 17.08 -20.70
CA ILE A 555 -14.67 16.26 -21.73
C ILE A 555 -15.68 15.46 -22.57
N GLY A 556 -16.96 15.47 -22.22
CA GLY A 556 -17.95 14.66 -22.92
C GLY A 556 -19.36 14.75 -22.34
N GLU A 557 -20.22 13.85 -22.79
CA GLU A 557 -21.63 13.73 -22.40
C GLU A 557 -22.06 12.26 -22.43
N PHE A 558 -22.85 11.84 -21.44
CA PHE A 558 -23.46 10.51 -21.42
C PHE A 558 -24.62 10.44 -22.42
N THR A 559 -24.64 9.41 -23.25
CA THR A 559 -25.63 9.21 -24.32
C THR A 559 -26.67 8.17 -23.94
N SER A 560 -27.67 7.95 -24.79
CA SER A 560 -28.73 6.94 -24.59
C SER A 560 -28.63 5.75 -25.56
N ASP A 561 -27.57 5.66 -26.35
CA ASP A 561 -27.41 4.71 -27.46
C ASP A 561 -26.53 3.49 -27.11
N GLN A 562 -26.05 3.42 -25.87
CA GLN A 562 -25.18 2.36 -25.35
C GLN A 562 -23.90 2.16 -26.16
N ARG A 563 -23.35 3.28 -26.67
CA ARG A 563 -22.09 3.29 -27.41
C ARG A 563 -21.02 4.08 -26.70
N LEU A 564 -19.78 3.60 -26.78
CA LEU A 564 -18.58 4.35 -26.42
C LEU A 564 -18.05 5.03 -27.67
N GLN A 565 -18.19 6.35 -27.76
CA GLN A 565 -17.76 7.14 -28.91
C GLN A 565 -16.63 8.10 -28.52
N LEU A 566 -15.48 7.94 -29.16
CA LEU A 566 -14.28 8.72 -28.88
C LEU A 566 -13.98 9.64 -30.05
N PHE A 567 -13.81 10.93 -29.77
CA PHE A 567 -13.47 11.95 -30.76
C PHE A 567 -12.14 12.62 -30.43
N TYR A 568 -11.38 12.97 -31.47
CA TYR A 568 -10.21 13.82 -31.35
C TYR A 568 -10.18 14.83 -32.51
N GLN A 569 -10.20 16.12 -32.18
CA GLN A 569 -10.26 17.21 -33.17
C GLN A 569 -11.44 17.03 -34.16
N GLY A 570 -12.58 16.56 -33.66
CA GLY A 570 -13.79 16.27 -34.43
C GLY A 570 -13.77 14.98 -35.26
N ASN A 571 -12.68 14.23 -35.28
CA ASN A 571 -12.61 12.91 -35.96
C ASN A 571 -13.06 11.81 -35.00
N LEU A 572 -13.89 10.88 -35.48
CA LEU A 572 -14.24 9.66 -34.73
C LEU A 572 -13.03 8.72 -34.73
N VAL A 573 -12.46 8.48 -33.56
CA VAL A 573 -11.25 7.68 -33.37
C VAL A 573 -11.51 6.40 -32.57
N GLY A 574 -12.74 6.19 -32.08
CA GLY A 574 -13.17 4.92 -31.47
C GLY A 574 -14.68 4.86 -31.36
N ASP A 575 -15.25 3.68 -31.58
CA ASP A 575 -16.70 3.44 -31.59
C ASP A 575 -17.01 1.98 -31.17
N LEU A 576 -17.24 1.74 -29.88
CA LEU A 576 -17.55 0.39 -29.35
C LEU A 576 -18.98 0.27 -28.81
N ASP A 577 -19.56 -0.92 -28.96
CA ASP A 577 -20.81 -1.30 -28.29
C ASP A 577 -20.52 -1.60 -26.81
N MET A 578 -21.27 -0.97 -25.89
CA MET A 578 -21.07 -1.17 -24.44
C MET A 578 -21.37 -2.61 -24.01
N GLY A 579 -22.33 -3.26 -24.67
CA GLY A 579 -22.65 -4.67 -24.42
C GLY A 579 -21.47 -5.59 -24.76
N PHE A 580 -20.83 -5.37 -25.90
CA PHE A 580 -19.61 -6.10 -26.27
C PHE A 580 -18.44 -5.78 -25.34
N LEU A 581 -18.23 -4.50 -25.02
CA LEU A 581 -17.14 -4.10 -24.12
C LEU A 581 -17.22 -4.81 -22.76
N HIS A 582 -18.40 -4.91 -22.15
CA HIS A 582 -18.56 -5.46 -20.80
C HIS A 582 -18.95 -6.94 -20.73
N LYS A 583 -19.48 -7.52 -21.82
CA LYS A 583 -20.00 -8.91 -21.85
C LYS A 583 -19.46 -9.76 -23.00
N GLY A 584 -18.53 -9.21 -23.79
CA GLY A 584 -17.92 -9.90 -24.93
C GLY A 584 -16.75 -10.81 -24.57
N LEU A 585 -16.20 -10.68 -23.36
CA LEU A 585 -15.08 -11.49 -22.88
C LEU A 585 -15.49 -12.97 -22.73
N PRO A 586 -14.76 -13.92 -23.35
CA PRO A 586 -14.98 -15.34 -23.13
C PRO A 586 -14.67 -15.77 -21.68
N GLN A 587 -15.47 -16.68 -21.11
CA GLN A 587 -15.20 -17.22 -19.78
C GLN A 587 -14.00 -18.17 -19.82
N VAL A 588 -13.03 -17.94 -18.94
CA VAL A 588 -11.84 -18.79 -18.82
C VAL A 588 -12.19 -20.07 -18.07
N GLU A 589 -11.73 -21.23 -18.57
CA GLU A 589 -11.79 -22.52 -17.88
C GLU A 589 -10.38 -22.96 -17.44
N ARG A 590 -10.22 -23.41 -16.18
CA ARG A 590 -8.93 -23.86 -15.64
C ARG A 590 -9.03 -25.12 -14.79
N GLU A 591 -7.95 -25.89 -14.72
CA GLU A 591 -7.79 -27.03 -13.81
C GLU A 591 -6.94 -26.63 -12.59
N ALA A 592 -7.41 -26.96 -11.39
CA ALA A 592 -6.73 -26.74 -10.13
C ALA A 592 -6.40 -28.08 -9.47
N VAL A 593 -5.21 -28.17 -8.87
CA VAL A 593 -4.74 -29.34 -8.13
C VAL A 593 -4.08 -28.88 -6.84
N TRP A 594 -4.42 -29.50 -5.72
CA TRP A 594 -3.70 -29.26 -4.46
C TRP A 594 -3.09 -30.55 -3.92
N LYS A 595 -1.80 -30.48 -3.57
CA LYS A 595 -1.09 -31.53 -2.84
C LYS A 595 -0.28 -30.86 -1.74
N PRO A 596 -0.55 -31.16 -0.46
CA PRO A 596 0.17 -30.53 0.64
C PRO A 596 1.66 -30.91 0.58
N PRO A 597 2.57 -29.93 0.71
CA PRO A 597 4.00 -30.20 0.81
C PRO A 597 4.33 -30.99 2.09
N ARG A 598 5.53 -31.57 2.13
CA ARG A 598 6.08 -32.21 3.33
C ARG A 598 7.49 -31.72 3.59
N TYR A 599 7.71 -31.25 4.80
CA TYR A 599 8.97 -30.72 5.29
C TYR A 599 9.63 -31.67 6.28
N LYS A 600 10.91 -31.44 6.55
CA LYS A 600 11.64 -32.13 7.61
C LYS A 600 11.09 -31.68 8.97
N GLU A 601 10.70 -32.65 9.81
CA GLU A 601 10.31 -32.39 11.20
C GLU A 601 11.53 -31.98 12.06
N PRO A 602 11.31 -31.18 13.12
CA PRO A 602 12.38 -30.73 13.99
C PRO A 602 13.04 -31.90 14.73
N ASP A 603 14.37 -31.93 14.69
CA ASP A 603 15.19 -32.94 15.34
C ASP A 603 16.33 -32.24 16.12
N PHE A 604 15.96 -31.62 17.23
CA PHE A 604 16.88 -30.98 18.15
C PHE A 604 16.41 -31.16 19.60
N ALA A 605 17.37 -31.22 20.53
CA ALA A 605 17.10 -31.41 21.95
C ALA A 605 16.46 -30.16 22.58
N PRO A 606 15.57 -30.31 23.58
CA PRO A 606 15.01 -29.17 24.32
C PRO A 606 16.13 -28.34 24.96
N PRO A 607 16.21 -27.02 24.69
CA PRO A 607 17.20 -26.17 25.33
C PRO A 607 16.95 -26.07 26.84
N PRO A 608 18.01 -26.10 27.69
CA PRO A 608 17.86 -26.01 29.14
C PRO A 608 17.55 -24.59 29.65
N ASP A 609 17.76 -23.57 28.81
CA ASP A 609 17.50 -22.15 29.02
C ASP A 609 16.84 -21.62 27.73
N LEU A 610 15.69 -20.97 27.87
CA LEU A 610 14.90 -20.45 26.76
C LEU A 610 15.11 -18.95 26.53
N ALA A 611 15.89 -18.27 27.37
CA ALA A 611 16.16 -16.85 27.24
C ALA A 611 16.86 -16.54 25.90
N GLU A 612 17.84 -17.36 25.50
CA GLU A 612 18.54 -17.18 24.22
C GLU A 612 17.60 -17.33 23.01
N ALA A 613 16.68 -18.30 23.07
CA ALA A 613 15.68 -18.51 22.02
C ALA A 613 14.73 -17.30 21.94
N LEU A 614 14.26 -16.78 23.08
CA LEU A 614 13.42 -15.59 23.13
C LEU A 614 14.15 -14.35 22.57
N HIS A 615 15.42 -14.12 22.93
CA HIS A 615 16.21 -13.01 22.37
C HIS A 615 16.37 -13.13 20.84
N LYS A 616 16.58 -14.34 20.32
CA LYS A 616 16.69 -14.59 18.87
C LYS A 616 15.38 -14.35 18.15
N ILE A 617 14.25 -14.77 18.72
CA ILE A 617 12.92 -14.53 18.15
C ILE A 617 12.60 -13.04 18.19
N LEU A 618 12.76 -12.36 19.33
CA LEU A 618 12.54 -10.91 19.43
C LEU A 618 13.39 -10.11 18.43
N GLY A 619 14.62 -10.57 18.16
CA GLY A 619 15.51 -9.98 17.16
C GLY A 619 15.27 -10.43 15.71
N SER A 620 14.28 -11.28 15.44
CA SER A 620 13.95 -11.74 14.09
C SER A 620 13.25 -10.64 13.30
N TRP A 621 13.39 -10.64 11.98
CA TRP A 621 12.86 -9.56 11.14
C TRP A 621 11.33 -9.40 11.25
N ASN A 622 10.61 -10.52 11.42
CA ASN A 622 9.15 -10.51 11.51
C ASN A 622 8.64 -10.08 12.89
N VAL A 623 9.38 -10.36 13.98
CA VAL A 623 8.96 -10.02 15.35
C VAL A 623 9.51 -8.67 15.82
N CYS A 624 10.71 -8.29 15.41
CA CYS A 624 11.39 -7.09 15.91
C CYS A 624 10.58 -5.80 15.77
N SER A 625 10.95 -4.79 16.54
CA SER A 625 10.26 -3.50 16.55
C SER A 625 10.20 -2.84 15.19
N LYS A 626 8.99 -2.41 14.81
CA LYS A 626 8.74 -1.59 13.63
C LYS A 626 8.72 -0.08 13.95
N GLU A 627 9.03 0.30 15.20
CA GLU A 627 8.96 1.67 15.74
C GLU A 627 9.66 2.71 14.84
N TRP A 628 10.86 2.40 14.34
CA TRP A 628 11.62 3.33 13.50
C TRP A 628 10.86 3.71 12.24
N VAL A 629 10.11 2.79 11.64
CA VAL A 629 9.25 3.06 10.48
C VAL A 629 8.03 3.88 10.91
N ILE A 630 7.31 3.39 11.91
CA ILE A 630 6.01 3.94 12.35
C ILE A 630 6.15 5.43 12.71
N ARG A 631 7.20 5.81 13.44
CA ARG A 631 7.44 7.21 13.87
C ARG A 631 7.62 8.23 12.74
N GLN A 632 7.70 7.80 11.49
CA GLN A 632 7.88 8.68 10.33
C GLN A 632 6.56 8.99 9.64
N TYR A 633 5.46 8.40 10.09
CA TYR A 633 4.10 8.70 9.65
C TYR A 633 3.43 9.65 10.64
N ASP A 634 2.46 10.41 10.15
CA ASP A 634 1.55 11.16 11.00
C ASP A 634 0.50 10.22 11.65
N HIS A 635 0.23 10.43 12.94
CA HIS A 635 -0.75 9.66 13.71
C HIS A 635 -1.81 10.52 14.42
N GLU A 636 -1.81 11.83 14.18
CA GLU A 636 -2.54 12.82 14.98
C GLU A 636 -3.44 13.72 14.15
N VAL A 637 -3.11 13.92 12.87
CA VAL A 637 -3.85 14.79 11.97
C VAL A 637 -5.32 14.39 11.94
N GLN A 638 -6.20 15.39 11.85
CA GLN A 638 -7.65 15.30 12.04
C GLN A 638 -8.14 15.09 13.49
N GLY A 639 -7.26 14.77 14.44
CA GLY A 639 -7.58 14.74 15.87
C GLY A 639 -8.49 13.58 16.31
N GLY A 640 -8.58 12.52 15.48
CA GLY A 640 -9.48 11.39 15.71
C GLY A 640 -8.83 10.16 16.34
N SER A 641 -7.51 10.10 16.54
CA SER A 641 -6.86 8.89 17.06
C SER A 641 -7.14 8.68 18.55
N VAL A 642 -7.52 7.45 18.91
CA VAL A 642 -7.77 7.02 20.30
C VAL A 642 -6.66 6.06 20.74
N LEU A 643 -6.48 4.97 20.00
CA LEU A 643 -5.41 4.00 20.22
C LEU A 643 -4.50 3.99 19.01
N LYS A 644 -3.21 4.23 19.25
CA LYS A 644 -2.16 4.42 18.25
C LYS A 644 -1.36 3.14 18.05
N PRO A 645 -0.63 3.00 16.93
CA PRO A 645 0.17 1.81 16.66
C PRO A 645 1.30 1.55 17.66
N LEU A 646 1.72 2.58 18.43
CA LEU A 646 2.68 2.44 19.52
C LEU A 646 2.03 2.78 20.87
N VAL A 647 2.15 1.87 21.83
CA VAL A 647 1.55 1.96 23.17
C VAL A 647 2.61 1.76 24.27
N GLY A 648 2.20 1.70 25.53
CA GLY A 648 3.11 1.59 26.66
C GLY A 648 3.59 2.93 27.20
N ASN A 649 4.37 2.86 28.28
CA ASN A 649 4.82 4.01 29.07
C ASN A 649 5.64 5.02 28.25
N ASN A 650 6.40 4.54 27.28
CA ASN A 650 7.24 5.36 26.39
C ASN A 650 6.68 5.48 24.96
N SER A 651 5.48 4.95 24.71
CA SER A 651 4.90 4.85 23.36
C SER A 651 5.86 4.19 22.37
N ASP A 652 6.38 3.02 22.75
CA ASP A 652 7.40 2.25 22.03
C ASP A 652 7.12 0.74 22.01
N GLY A 653 6.04 0.27 22.62
CA GLY A 653 5.54 -1.10 22.46
C GLY A 653 4.55 -1.21 21.29
N PRO A 654 4.36 -2.38 20.68
CA PRO A 654 3.40 -2.56 19.60
C PRO A 654 1.95 -2.47 20.11
N GLY A 655 1.04 -1.92 19.31
CA GLY A 655 -0.40 -2.04 19.52
C GLY A 655 -1.02 -3.08 18.58
N ASP A 656 -1.94 -3.90 19.09
CA ASP A 656 -2.64 -4.93 18.31
C ASP A 656 -3.50 -4.33 17.19
N ALA A 657 -4.19 -3.22 17.45
CA ALA A 657 -5.06 -2.56 16.47
C ALA A 657 -5.10 -1.05 16.70
N ALA A 658 -5.52 -0.31 15.66
CA ALA A 658 -5.78 1.13 15.78
C ALA A 658 -7.25 1.39 16.11
N ILE A 659 -7.49 2.40 16.95
CA ILE A 659 -8.84 2.90 17.23
C ILE A 659 -8.89 4.38 16.88
N ILE A 660 -9.88 4.76 16.08
CA ILE A 660 -10.20 6.16 15.79
C ILE A 660 -11.63 6.50 16.19
N ARG A 661 -11.88 7.79 16.40
CA ARG A 661 -13.17 8.41 16.58
C ARG A 661 -13.47 9.28 15.34
N PRO A 662 -14.17 8.74 14.32
CA PRO A 662 -14.43 9.47 13.06
C PRO A 662 -15.27 10.74 13.25
N VAL A 663 -16.23 10.69 14.18
CA VAL A 663 -17.12 11.79 14.54
C VAL A 663 -16.69 12.31 15.90
N LEU A 664 -16.01 13.47 15.93
CA LEU A 664 -15.19 13.91 17.07
C LEU A 664 -15.97 14.10 18.39
N ASP A 665 -17.25 14.45 18.31
CA ASP A 665 -18.15 14.63 19.45
C ASP A 665 -18.92 13.35 19.86
N SER A 666 -18.67 12.24 19.17
CA SER A 666 -19.25 10.92 19.49
C SER A 666 -18.38 10.12 20.46
N GLU A 667 -18.98 9.24 21.24
CA GLU A 667 -18.26 8.21 22.00
C GLU A 667 -17.95 6.98 21.14
N MET A 668 -18.62 6.81 19.99
CA MET A 668 -18.36 5.69 19.09
C MET A 668 -17.03 5.84 18.37
N GLY A 669 -16.41 4.70 18.08
CA GLY A 669 -15.18 4.62 17.32
C GLY A 669 -15.16 3.49 16.33
N VAL A 670 -14.05 3.40 15.63
CA VAL A 670 -13.77 2.38 14.63
C VAL A 670 -12.44 1.75 14.96
N ILE A 671 -12.42 0.43 14.96
CA ILE A 671 -11.24 -0.38 15.18
C ILE A 671 -10.80 -0.92 13.83
N VAL A 672 -9.52 -0.81 13.51
CA VAL A 672 -8.92 -1.35 12.27
C VAL A 672 -7.74 -2.25 12.63
N ALA A 673 -7.75 -3.46 12.10
CA ALA A 673 -6.75 -4.50 12.35
C ALA A 673 -6.44 -5.32 11.09
N ASN A 674 -5.36 -6.11 11.13
CA ASN A 674 -4.91 -6.93 10.01
C ASN A 674 -4.39 -8.29 10.46
N GLY A 675 -4.58 -9.32 9.65
CA GLY A 675 -3.94 -10.62 9.81
C GLY A 675 -3.27 -11.06 8.51
N ILE A 676 -2.05 -11.61 8.63
CA ILE A 676 -1.22 -12.02 7.48
C ILE A 676 -0.12 -12.98 7.94
N ASN A 677 -0.10 -14.20 7.42
CA ASN A 677 0.92 -15.19 7.80
C ASN A 677 1.37 -16.10 6.63
N PRO A 678 2.22 -15.61 5.71
CA PRO A 678 2.62 -16.35 4.50
C PRO A 678 3.41 -17.64 4.79
N ASP A 679 4.05 -17.75 5.95
CA ASP A 679 4.80 -18.95 6.33
C ASP A 679 3.86 -20.16 6.55
N TYR A 680 2.64 -19.93 7.04
CA TYR A 680 1.59 -20.97 7.10
C TYR A 680 1.11 -21.37 5.71
N GLY A 681 1.09 -20.43 4.75
CA GLY A 681 0.70 -20.67 3.36
C GLY A 681 1.65 -21.60 2.62
N GLY A 682 2.92 -21.63 3.04
CA GLY A 682 3.89 -22.61 2.60
C GLY A 682 3.53 -24.05 2.97
N ILE A 683 2.73 -24.26 4.03
CA ILE A 683 2.33 -25.59 4.51
C ILE A 683 0.90 -25.93 4.06
N ASP A 684 -0.07 -25.07 4.37
CA ASP A 684 -1.46 -25.21 3.93
C ASP A 684 -2.16 -23.84 3.78
N PRO A 685 -2.46 -23.41 2.54
CA PRO A 685 -3.13 -22.14 2.25
C PRO A 685 -4.52 -21.99 2.89
N TYR A 686 -5.21 -23.09 3.17
CA TYR A 686 -6.50 -23.04 3.87
C TYR A 686 -6.29 -22.56 5.32
N TRP A 687 -5.32 -23.15 6.01
CA TRP A 687 -5.04 -22.80 7.41
C TRP A 687 -4.34 -21.45 7.52
N MET A 688 -3.54 -21.05 6.54
CA MET A 688 -3.06 -19.67 6.42
C MET A 688 -4.22 -18.67 6.42
N ALA A 689 -5.17 -18.84 5.51
CA ALA A 689 -6.31 -17.93 5.40
C ALA A 689 -7.17 -17.95 6.67
N ALA A 690 -7.35 -19.11 7.28
CA ALA A 690 -8.06 -19.23 8.55
C ALA A 690 -7.36 -18.48 9.69
N SER A 691 -6.04 -18.66 9.84
CA SER A 691 -5.24 -17.96 10.84
C SER A 691 -5.24 -16.44 10.62
N ALA A 692 -5.13 -15.98 9.37
CA ALA A 692 -5.20 -14.54 9.04
C ALA A 692 -6.55 -13.92 9.41
N ILE A 693 -7.66 -14.64 9.19
CA ILE A 693 -8.99 -14.18 9.64
C ILE A 693 -9.07 -14.17 11.17
N ASP A 694 -8.64 -15.25 11.83
CA ASP A 694 -8.65 -15.32 13.30
C ASP A 694 -7.81 -14.20 13.92
N GLU A 695 -6.60 -13.96 13.42
CA GLU A 695 -5.71 -12.88 13.87
C GLU A 695 -6.33 -11.48 13.69
N ALA A 696 -6.85 -11.18 12.50
CA ALA A 696 -7.50 -9.89 12.24
C ALA A 696 -8.70 -9.66 13.18
N LEU A 697 -9.40 -10.72 13.60
CA LEU A 697 -10.48 -10.64 14.58
C LEU A 697 -9.97 -10.62 16.03
N ARG A 698 -8.90 -11.36 16.36
CA ARG A 698 -8.28 -11.35 17.68
C ARG A 698 -7.81 -9.96 18.04
N GLN A 699 -7.12 -9.26 17.14
CA GLN A 699 -6.66 -7.89 17.37
C GLN A 699 -7.82 -6.93 17.67
N ILE A 700 -8.99 -7.07 17.01
CA ILE A 700 -10.21 -6.29 17.35
C ILE A 700 -10.64 -6.53 18.80
N ILE A 701 -10.65 -7.79 19.25
CA ILE A 701 -11.06 -8.15 20.61
C ILE A 701 -10.02 -7.73 21.65
N ALA A 702 -8.73 -7.84 21.33
CA ALA A 702 -7.61 -7.49 22.22
C ALA A 702 -7.68 -6.02 22.68
N VAL A 703 -8.12 -5.12 21.78
CA VAL A 703 -8.26 -3.69 22.08
C VAL A 703 -9.64 -3.29 22.62
N GLY A 704 -10.50 -4.28 22.92
CA GLY A 704 -11.81 -4.08 23.54
C GLY A 704 -12.99 -3.95 22.60
N GLY A 705 -12.86 -4.40 21.36
CA GLY A 705 -13.97 -4.57 20.41
C GLY A 705 -14.79 -5.84 20.65
N ASN A 706 -15.81 -6.04 19.81
CA ASN A 706 -16.62 -7.25 19.73
C ASN A 706 -16.93 -7.60 18.27
N LEU A 707 -17.45 -8.80 18.01
CA LEU A 707 -17.72 -9.30 16.66
C LEU A 707 -19.03 -8.81 16.03
N ASN A 708 -19.87 -8.07 16.77
CA ASN A 708 -21.26 -7.80 16.35
C ASN A 708 -21.35 -6.97 15.06
N ARG A 709 -20.38 -6.08 14.84
CA ARG A 709 -20.31 -5.17 13.69
C ARG A 709 -18.90 -5.09 13.13
N VAL A 710 -18.38 -6.26 12.74
CA VAL A 710 -17.07 -6.40 12.09
C VAL A 710 -17.26 -6.86 10.65
N ALA A 711 -16.60 -6.16 9.73
CA ALA A 711 -16.48 -6.55 8.33
C ALA A 711 -15.02 -6.84 7.97
N LEU A 712 -14.84 -7.66 6.93
CA LEU A 712 -13.54 -8.12 6.44
C LEU A 712 -13.27 -7.62 5.02
N LEU A 713 -11.98 -7.55 4.69
CA LEU A 713 -11.48 -7.36 3.34
C LEU A 713 -10.46 -8.44 3.01
N ASP A 714 -10.48 -8.93 1.77
CA ASP A 714 -9.59 -9.98 1.27
C ASP A 714 -8.64 -9.45 0.19
N ASN A 715 -7.32 -9.56 0.41
CA ASN A 715 -6.31 -9.13 -0.56
C ASN A 715 -5.37 -10.29 -0.92
N PHE A 716 -5.62 -10.92 -2.07
CA PHE A 716 -4.88 -12.10 -2.54
C PHE A 716 -3.64 -11.70 -3.35
N CYS A 717 -2.43 -12.09 -2.92
CA CYS A 717 -1.20 -11.98 -3.70
C CYS A 717 -0.61 -13.36 -4.02
N TRP A 718 -0.65 -13.75 -5.31
CA TRP A 718 -0.24 -15.08 -5.79
C TRP A 718 0.76 -14.99 -6.97
N GLY A 719 1.50 -16.08 -7.19
CA GLY A 719 2.32 -16.31 -8.39
C GLY A 719 1.47 -16.66 -9.63
N ASP A 720 2.02 -17.43 -10.57
CA ASP A 720 1.34 -17.77 -11.83
C ASP A 720 0.20 -18.79 -11.62
N VAL A 721 -1.02 -18.28 -11.59
CA VAL A 721 -2.26 -19.08 -11.44
C VAL A 721 -2.62 -19.90 -12.70
N GLN A 722 -1.82 -19.87 -13.77
CA GLN A 722 -1.96 -20.85 -14.85
C GLN A 722 -1.45 -22.23 -14.42
N GLN A 723 -0.57 -22.28 -13.42
CA GLN A 723 -0.10 -23.54 -12.86
C GLN A 723 -1.19 -24.15 -11.97
N PRO A 724 -1.63 -25.40 -12.23
CA PRO A 724 -2.71 -26.03 -11.47
C PRO A 724 -2.47 -26.09 -9.96
N GLY A 725 -1.20 -26.24 -9.54
CA GLY A 725 -0.78 -26.23 -8.14
C GLY A 725 -1.04 -24.90 -7.43
N ILE A 726 -0.65 -23.80 -8.08
CA ILE A 726 -0.79 -22.44 -7.57
C ILE A 726 -2.27 -22.03 -7.53
N LEU A 727 -3.03 -22.38 -8.58
CA LEU A 727 -4.49 -22.19 -8.58
C LEU A 727 -5.18 -23.02 -7.49
N GLY A 728 -4.73 -24.26 -7.26
CA GLY A 728 -5.23 -25.10 -6.17
C GLY A 728 -5.01 -24.49 -4.78
N ALA A 729 -3.87 -23.82 -4.57
CA ALA A 729 -3.60 -23.06 -3.35
C ALA A 729 -4.55 -21.87 -3.18
N LEU A 730 -4.80 -21.12 -4.27
CA LEU A 730 -5.74 -19.99 -4.28
C LEU A 730 -7.16 -20.43 -3.91
N VAL A 731 -7.65 -21.51 -4.53
CA VAL A 731 -8.97 -22.08 -4.24
C VAL A 731 -9.10 -22.48 -2.77
N ARG A 732 -8.05 -23.07 -2.17
CA ARG A 732 -8.06 -23.43 -0.75
C ARG A 732 -8.14 -22.23 0.19
N ALA A 733 -7.39 -21.17 -0.10
CA ALA A 733 -7.47 -19.94 0.69
C ALA A 733 -8.87 -19.32 0.59
N ALA A 734 -9.44 -19.23 -0.62
CA ALA A 734 -10.80 -18.72 -0.82
C ALA A 734 -11.89 -19.56 -0.13
N GLN A 735 -11.73 -20.88 -0.04
CA GLN A 735 -12.63 -21.76 0.72
C GLN A 735 -12.60 -21.46 2.22
N ALA A 736 -11.41 -21.27 2.79
CA ALA A 736 -11.28 -20.88 4.20
C ALA A 736 -11.94 -19.53 4.47
N CYS A 737 -11.86 -18.56 3.55
CA CYS A 737 -12.56 -17.29 3.68
C CYS A 737 -14.07 -17.49 3.93
N TYR A 738 -14.73 -18.34 3.14
CA TYR A 738 -16.14 -18.66 3.34
C TYR A 738 -16.37 -19.39 4.67
N ASP A 739 -15.64 -20.48 4.91
CA ASP A 739 -15.85 -21.37 6.06
C ASP A 739 -15.64 -20.66 7.41
N MET A 740 -14.70 -19.71 7.48
CA MET A 740 -14.44 -18.95 8.70
C MET A 740 -15.44 -17.81 8.86
N ALA A 741 -15.61 -16.98 7.83
CA ALA A 741 -16.46 -15.79 7.89
C ALA A 741 -17.93 -16.12 8.19
N ILE A 742 -18.44 -17.25 7.70
CA ILE A 742 -19.83 -17.67 7.98
C ILE A 742 -20.02 -18.02 9.45
N VAL A 743 -19.00 -18.62 10.09
CA VAL A 743 -19.07 -19.00 11.50
C VAL A 743 -18.87 -17.79 12.39
N TYR A 744 -17.86 -16.96 12.14
CA TYR A 744 -17.63 -15.71 12.89
C TYR A 744 -18.72 -14.65 12.66
N GLU A 745 -19.54 -14.83 11.61
CA GLU A 745 -20.59 -13.91 11.16
C GLU A 745 -20.08 -12.55 10.68
N THR A 746 -18.90 -12.53 10.08
CA THR A 746 -18.19 -11.33 9.64
C THR A 746 -18.15 -11.25 8.11
N PRO A 747 -19.01 -10.44 7.46
CA PRO A 747 -19.08 -10.37 6.00
C PRO A 747 -17.83 -9.72 5.39
N PHE A 748 -17.49 -10.12 4.17
CA PHE A 748 -16.54 -9.38 3.34
C PHE A 748 -17.25 -8.23 2.63
N ILE A 749 -16.66 -7.03 2.64
CA ILE A 749 -17.28 -5.83 2.04
C ILE A 749 -16.56 -5.35 0.78
N SER A 750 -15.27 -5.68 0.64
CA SER A 750 -14.43 -5.37 -0.51
C SER A 750 -13.16 -6.22 -0.48
N GLY A 751 -12.42 -6.25 -1.58
CA GLY A 751 -11.15 -6.96 -1.66
C GLY A 751 -10.37 -6.58 -2.91
N LYS A 752 -9.26 -7.28 -3.15
CA LYS A 752 -8.42 -7.18 -4.34
C LYS A 752 -7.65 -8.48 -4.57
N ASP A 753 -7.23 -8.72 -5.81
CA ASP A 753 -6.23 -9.71 -6.13
C ASP A 753 -5.12 -9.13 -7.00
N SER A 754 -3.91 -9.64 -6.76
CA SER A 754 -2.71 -9.45 -7.55
C SER A 754 -2.13 -10.83 -7.85
N LEU A 755 -2.24 -11.25 -9.09
CA LEU A 755 -1.75 -12.54 -9.58
C LEU A 755 -0.44 -12.33 -10.37
N TYR A 756 0.26 -13.41 -10.70
CA TYR A 756 1.50 -13.36 -11.49
C TYR A 756 2.70 -12.69 -10.82
N ASN A 757 2.73 -12.65 -9.48
CA ASN A 757 3.86 -12.11 -8.72
C ASN A 757 5.07 -13.07 -8.75
N GLU A 758 5.73 -13.15 -9.90
CA GLU A 758 6.92 -13.96 -10.15
C GLU A 758 8.02 -13.15 -10.85
N PHE A 759 9.27 -13.58 -10.68
CA PHE A 759 10.42 -12.99 -11.34
C PHE A 759 11.25 -14.06 -12.03
N GLU A 760 11.49 -13.92 -13.33
CA GLU A 760 12.38 -14.81 -14.09
C GLU A 760 13.81 -14.26 -14.16
N TYR A 761 14.78 -15.08 -13.77
CA TYR A 761 16.20 -14.80 -13.97
C TYR A 761 16.97 -16.05 -14.38
N LYS A 762 17.59 -16.00 -15.57
CA LYS A 762 18.40 -17.09 -16.15
C LYS A 762 17.65 -18.45 -16.17
N GLY A 763 16.37 -18.42 -16.55
CA GLY A 763 15.50 -19.60 -16.60
C GLY A 763 15.12 -20.17 -15.23
N LYS A 764 15.32 -19.41 -14.14
CA LYS A 764 14.80 -19.72 -12.80
C LYS A 764 13.70 -18.71 -12.44
N THR A 765 12.58 -19.23 -11.96
CA THR A 765 11.48 -18.43 -11.45
C THR A 765 11.59 -18.28 -9.93
N ILE A 766 11.48 -17.04 -9.46
CA ILE A 766 11.30 -16.70 -8.04
C ILE A 766 9.83 -16.28 -7.88
N SER A 767 9.02 -17.12 -7.27
CA SER A 767 7.64 -16.80 -6.90
C SER A 767 7.59 -16.30 -5.47
N ILE A 768 6.73 -15.31 -5.21
CA ILE A 768 6.36 -14.95 -3.84
C ILE A 768 5.73 -16.16 -3.11
N PRO A 769 5.73 -16.20 -1.76
CA PRO A 769 4.84 -17.07 -1.02
C PRO A 769 3.37 -16.72 -1.35
N HIS A 770 2.48 -17.72 -1.31
CA HIS A 770 1.04 -17.44 -1.29
C HIS A 770 0.75 -16.52 -0.11
N THR A 771 0.22 -15.33 -0.37
CA THR A 771 0.06 -14.30 0.65
C THR A 771 -1.37 -13.76 0.59
N LEU A 772 -2.10 -13.89 1.70
CA LEU A 772 -3.41 -13.31 1.88
C LEU A 772 -3.34 -12.32 3.04
N LEU A 773 -3.66 -11.06 2.77
CA LEU A 773 -3.92 -10.07 3.79
C LEU A 773 -5.43 -10.01 4.06
N ILE A 774 -5.81 -10.21 5.31
CA ILE A 774 -7.15 -9.95 5.80
C ILE A 774 -7.12 -8.66 6.60
N SER A 775 -7.86 -7.65 6.17
CA SER A 775 -8.09 -6.44 6.94
C SER A 775 -9.48 -6.50 7.58
N SER A 776 -9.62 -6.01 8.81
CA SER A 776 -10.90 -5.95 9.51
C SER A 776 -11.24 -4.53 9.93
N ILE A 777 -12.52 -4.21 9.89
CA ILE A 777 -13.09 -2.95 10.39
C ILE A 777 -14.23 -3.26 11.35
N GLY A 778 -14.13 -2.78 12.59
CA GLY A 778 -15.11 -2.99 13.64
C GLY A 778 -15.69 -1.68 14.18
N VAL A 779 -17.01 -1.61 14.37
CA VAL A 779 -17.65 -0.46 15.05
C VAL A 779 -17.63 -0.67 16.55
N MET A 780 -17.04 0.27 17.28
CA MET A 780 -16.98 0.30 18.75
C MET A 780 -17.98 1.31 19.28
N GLU A 781 -18.82 0.90 20.23
CA GLU A 781 -19.88 1.77 20.77
C GLU A 781 -19.34 2.90 21.67
N ASP A 782 -18.23 2.65 22.37
CA ASP A 782 -17.65 3.54 23.38
C ASP A 782 -16.14 3.37 23.42
N VAL A 783 -15.41 4.34 22.85
CA VAL A 783 -13.94 4.34 22.79
C VAL A 783 -13.26 4.45 24.16
N ASN A 784 -13.98 4.83 25.22
CA ASN A 784 -13.43 4.86 26.58
C ASN A 784 -13.22 3.46 27.16
N ARG A 785 -13.61 2.41 26.44
CA ARG A 785 -13.36 0.99 26.76
C ARG A 785 -12.13 0.43 26.05
N ALA A 786 -11.40 1.26 25.30
CA ALA A 786 -10.19 0.84 24.62
C ALA A 786 -9.20 0.20 25.60
N VAL A 787 -8.65 -0.94 25.20
CA VAL A 787 -7.61 -1.68 25.93
C VAL A 787 -6.33 -1.64 25.11
N SER A 788 -5.19 -1.51 25.79
CA SER A 788 -3.86 -1.65 25.17
C SER A 788 -3.10 -2.80 25.80
N MET A 789 -2.09 -3.33 25.12
CA MET A 789 -1.39 -4.54 25.55
C MET A 789 -0.46 -4.35 26.76
N ASP A 790 0.03 -3.14 27.00
CA ASP A 790 1.09 -2.91 27.99
C ASP A 790 0.60 -3.12 29.42
N PHE A 791 1.38 -3.83 30.25
CA PHE A 791 1.02 -4.05 31.65
C PHE A 791 0.88 -2.75 32.42
N LYS A 792 -0.17 -2.67 33.23
CA LYS A 792 -0.55 -1.43 33.90
C LYS A 792 -0.27 -1.45 35.40
N LYS A 793 -0.34 -2.59 36.08
CA LYS A 793 -0.33 -2.63 37.55
C LYS A 793 0.34 -3.87 38.15
N VAL A 794 1.29 -3.61 39.05
CA VAL A 794 1.94 -4.64 39.87
C VAL A 794 0.91 -5.39 40.72
N GLY A 795 1.02 -6.71 40.76
CA GLY A 795 0.17 -7.60 41.55
C GLY A 795 -1.08 -8.08 40.81
N ASP A 796 -1.38 -7.53 39.64
CA ASP A 796 -2.47 -8.02 38.80
C ASP A 796 -2.14 -9.40 38.23
N LEU A 797 -3.21 -10.17 37.99
CA LEU A 797 -3.14 -11.55 37.51
C LEU A 797 -2.95 -11.57 36.00
N ILE A 798 -2.18 -12.53 35.52
CA ILE A 798 -1.95 -12.75 34.09
C ILE A 798 -2.68 -14.03 33.69
N TYR A 799 -3.68 -13.90 32.85
CA TYR A 799 -4.42 -15.01 32.29
C TYR A 799 -3.99 -15.29 30.86
N LEU A 800 -3.79 -16.56 30.55
CA LEU A 800 -3.83 -17.03 29.16
C LEU A 800 -5.25 -17.53 28.88
N VAL A 801 -5.91 -16.89 27.93
CA VAL A 801 -7.23 -17.28 27.42
C VAL A 801 -7.03 -17.98 26.08
N GLY A 802 -7.61 -19.17 25.94
CA GLY A 802 -7.39 -20.05 24.80
C GLY A 802 -6.43 -21.20 25.13
N THR A 803 -6.12 -22.01 24.12
CA THR A 803 -5.47 -23.30 24.31
C THR A 803 -4.22 -23.40 23.45
N THR A 804 -3.11 -23.81 24.05
CA THR A 804 -1.85 -24.09 23.34
C THR A 804 -1.85 -25.52 22.80
N ARG A 805 -1.46 -25.67 21.53
CA ARG A 805 -1.33 -26.94 20.82
C ARG A 805 0.10 -27.16 20.35
N ASN A 806 0.45 -28.36 19.91
CA ASN A 806 1.73 -28.66 19.31
C ASN A 806 1.74 -28.26 17.82
N GLU A 807 1.58 -26.96 17.60
CA GLU A 807 1.43 -26.34 16.28
C GLU A 807 2.54 -25.29 16.13
N LEU A 808 3.70 -25.74 15.63
CA LEU A 808 4.88 -24.90 15.41
C LEU A 808 5.28 -24.84 13.92
N GLY A 809 4.50 -25.47 13.03
CA GLY A 809 4.76 -25.44 11.59
C GLY A 809 4.67 -24.02 11.05
N GLY A 810 5.77 -23.50 10.51
CA GLY A 810 5.88 -22.12 10.02
C GLY A 810 6.25 -21.10 11.10
N SER A 811 6.43 -21.53 12.37
CA SER A 811 6.72 -20.61 13.47
C SER A 811 8.11 -20.02 13.44
N GLU A 812 8.26 -18.83 14.03
CA GLU A 812 9.56 -18.18 14.21
C GLU A 812 10.51 -19.01 15.07
N TYR A 813 9.98 -19.81 16.01
CA TYR A 813 10.79 -20.74 16.81
C TYR A 813 11.44 -21.86 16.00
N LEU A 814 10.69 -22.49 15.09
CA LEU A 814 11.30 -23.50 14.20
C LEU A 814 12.24 -22.85 13.18
N LYS A 815 11.92 -21.64 12.72
CA LYS A 815 12.74 -20.86 11.79
C LYS A 815 14.13 -20.57 12.34
N ILE A 816 14.26 -20.14 13.60
CA ILE A 816 15.59 -19.92 14.23
C ILE A 816 16.40 -21.22 14.41
N HIS A 817 15.75 -22.38 14.36
CA HIS A 817 16.38 -23.70 14.37
C HIS A 817 16.60 -24.29 12.95
N GLY A 818 16.21 -23.56 11.89
CA GLY A 818 16.38 -23.98 10.50
C GLY A 818 15.34 -25.01 10.03
N PHE A 819 14.15 -25.04 10.65
CA PHE A 819 13.06 -25.93 10.28
C PHE A 819 11.79 -25.15 9.90
N THR A 820 10.98 -25.74 9.02
CA THR A 820 9.60 -25.30 8.75
C THR A 820 8.60 -26.08 9.61
N GLY A 821 8.75 -27.40 9.73
CA GLY A 821 7.75 -28.28 10.35
C GLY A 821 6.50 -28.48 9.48
N ASN A 822 5.65 -29.46 9.83
CA ASN A 822 4.40 -29.73 9.10
C ASN A 822 3.11 -29.42 9.89
N SER A 823 3.22 -29.18 11.20
CA SER A 823 2.07 -28.94 12.08
C SER A 823 1.68 -27.45 12.05
N VAL A 824 1.08 -27.00 10.95
CA VAL A 824 0.57 -25.63 10.80
C VAL A 824 -0.51 -25.33 11.86
N PRO A 825 -0.53 -24.13 12.48
CA PRO A 825 -1.60 -23.70 13.37
C PRO A 825 -2.97 -23.79 12.71
N LYS A 826 -3.96 -24.30 13.45
CA LYS A 826 -5.33 -24.47 12.95
C LYS A 826 -6.30 -23.63 13.75
N VAL A 827 -7.43 -23.30 13.12
CA VAL A 827 -8.51 -22.52 13.72
C VAL A 827 -9.73 -23.41 13.88
N ASP A 828 -10.29 -23.44 15.10
CA ASP A 828 -11.65 -23.91 15.32
C ASP A 828 -12.55 -22.68 15.45
N PRO A 829 -13.28 -22.28 14.38
CA PRO A 829 -13.99 -21.01 14.37
C PRO A 829 -15.17 -20.99 15.34
N HIS A 830 -15.75 -22.14 15.71
CA HIS A 830 -16.84 -22.20 16.68
C HIS A 830 -16.33 -21.95 18.10
N GLN A 831 -15.21 -22.58 18.46
CA GLN A 831 -14.55 -22.29 19.73
C GLN A 831 -14.02 -20.86 19.76
N GLY A 832 -13.45 -20.40 18.64
CA GLY A 832 -12.92 -19.04 18.51
C GLY A 832 -13.96 -17.96 18.68
N LYS A 833 -15.08 -18.06 17.96
CA LYS A 833 -16.21 -17.15 18.13
C LYS A 833 -16.70 -17.11 19.57
N LYS A 834 -16.92 -18.29 20.18
CA LYS A 834 -17.41 -18.37 21.56
C LYS A 834 -16.45 -17.68 22.54
N LEU A 835 -15.14 -17.88 22.37
CA LEU A 835 -14.11 -17.26 23.19
C LEU A 835 -14.10 -15.74 23.01
N MET A 836 -14.07 -15.27 21.76
CA MET A 836 -14.06 -13.85 21.40
C MET A 836 -15.31 -13.12 21.90
N ASP A 837 -16.50 -13.72 21.77
CA ASP A 837 -17.75 -13.16 22.28
C ASP A 837 -17.71 -12.99 23.82
N ARG A 838 -17.13 -13.96 24.55
CA ARG A 838 -17.01 -13.89 26.02
C ARG A 838 -15.95 -12.89 26.47
N LEU A 839 -14.82 -12.84 25.77
CA LEU A 839 -13.76 -11.88 26.08
C LEU A 839 -14.21 -10.45 25.77
N GLY A 840 -14.91 -10.23 24.65
CA GLY A 840 -15.54 -8.94 24.34
C GLY A 840 -16.50 -8.50 25.46
N LEU A 841 -17.35 -9.41 25.95
CA LEU A 841 -18.23 -9.13 27.10
C LEU A 841 -17.46 -8.80 28.40
N ALA A 842 -16.34 -9.48 28.66
CA ALA A 842 -15.50 -9.18 29.82
C ALA A 842 -14.88 -7.78 29.74
N THR A 843 -14.46 -7.35 28.54
CA THR A 843 -13.94 -6.00 28.30
C THR A 843 -15.05 -4.96 28.38
N GLU A 844 -16.26 -5.23 27.87
CA GLU A 844 -17.43 -4.36 28.05
C GLU A 844 -17.77 -4.11 29.53
N LYS A 845 -17.57 -5.13 30.37
CA LYS A 845 -17.70 -5.06 31.84
C LYS A 845 -16.48 -4.41 32.54
N ARG A 846 -15.45 -3.99 31.80
CA ARG A 846 -14.20 -3.39 32.32
C ARG A 846 -13.43 -4.31 33.28
N LEU A 847 -13.48 -5.62 33.03
CA LEU A 847 -12.77 -6.62 33.83
C LEU A 847 -11.32 -6.81 33.36
N VAL A 848 -11.04 -6.53 32.09
CA VAL A 848 -9.72 -6.62 31.47
C VAL A 848 -9.02 -5.26 31.56
N ARG A 849 -7.80 -5.25 32.10
CA ARG A 849 -6.98 -4.04 32.25
C ARG A 849 -6.04 -3.82 31.07
N ALA A 850 -5.41 -4.88 30.60
CA ALA A 850 -4.57 -4.94 29.42
C ALA A 850 -4.86 -6.25 28.67
N GLY A 851 -4.68 -6.24 27.34
CA GLY A 851 -4.99 -7.38 26.48
C GLY A 851 -4.08 -7.39 25.27
N HIS A 852 -3.54 -8.55 24.94
CA HIS A 852 -2.65 -8.76 23.81
C HIS A 852 -2.97 -10.11 23.13
N ASP A 853 -2.96 -10.15 21.81
CA ASP A 853 -3.08 -11.41 21.07
C ASP A 853 -1.75 -12.20 21.07
N CYS A 854 -1.81 -13.53 20.97
CA CYS A 854 -0.61 -14.37 20.81
C CYS A 854 -0.40 -14.76 19.34
N SER A 855 0.46 -14.04 18.62
CA SER A 855 0.82 -14.31 17.21
C SER A 855 2.24 -14.93 17.09
N GLU A 856 3.13 -14.34 16.29
CA GLU A 856 4.50 -14.79 16.02
C GLU A 856 5.33 -14.91 17.29
N GLY A 857 5.98 -16.07 17.47
CA GLY A 857 6.74 -16.39 18.68
C GLY A 857 5.88 -16.71 19.91
N GLY A 858 4.55 -16.69 19.78
CA GLY A 858 3.61 -17.23 20.75
C GLY A 858 3.63 -16.55 22.11
N LEU A 859 3.35 -17.33 23.17
CA LEU A 859 3.24 -16.83 24.54
C LEU A 859 4.51 -16.10 25.00
N GLY A 860 5.69 -16.58 24.58
CA GLY A 860 6.98 -16.01 24.98
C GLY A 860 7.22 -14.58 24.48
N VAL A 861 6.81 -14.27 23.25
CA VAL A 861 6.93 -12.92 22.69
C VAL A 861 5.86 -12.01 23.29
N ALA A 862 4.59 -12.44 23.28
CA ALA A 862 3.48 -11.65 23.78
C ALA A 862 3.72 -11.19 25.24
N ILE A 863 4.18 -12.09 26.12
CA ILE A 863 4.47 -11.71 27.52
C ILE A 863 5.65 -10.74 27.64
N ALA A 864 6.65 -10.86 26.78
CA ALA A 864 7.80 -9.96 26.76
C ALA A 864 7.36 -8.56 26.32
N GLU A 865 6.57 -8.47 25.25
CA GLU A 865 6.03 -7.22 24.71
C GLU A 865 5.18 -6.46 25.73
N MET A 866 4.22 -7.15 26.37
CA MET A 866 3.41 -6.55 27.45
C MET A 866 4.29 -6.00 28.59
N ALA A 867 5.32 -6.75 28.98
CA ALA A 867 6.21 -6.41 30.08
C ALA A 867 7.10 -5.18 29.78
N PHE A 868 7.85 -5.19 28.68
CA PHE A 868 8.77 -4.09 28.39
C PHE A 868 8.07 -2.83 27.86
N ALA A 869 6.82 -2.94 27.36
CA ALA A 869 6.00 -1.79 26.99
C ALA A 869 5.40 -1.13 28.24
N GLY A 870 4.94 -1.94 29.21
CA GLY A 870 4.44 -1.46 30.50
C GLY A 870 5.55 -0.97 31.43
N GLY A 871 6.78 -1.45 31.24
CA GLY A 871 7.89 -1.20 32.16
C GLY A 871 7.73 -1.95 33.49
N LEU A 872 6.97 -3.05 33.48
CA LEU A 872 6.66 -3.88 34.65
C LEU A 872 7.06 -5.32 34.36
N GLY A 873 7.65 -6.00 35.33
CA GLY A 873 8.03 -7.40 35.18
C GLY A 873 6.84 -8.34 35.18
N ALA A 874 7.12 -9.60 34.88
CA ALA A 874 6.14 -10.66 34.97
C ALA A 874 6.77 -11.95 35.46
N THR A 875 5.99 -12.74 36.20
CA THR A 875 6.33 -14.10 36.58
C THR A 875 5.23 -15.04 36.14
N ILE A 876 5.54 -15.99 35.26
CA ILE A 876 4.58 -16.97 34.75
C ILE A 876 5.05 -18.42 34.92
N SER A 877 4.10 -19.36 34.97
CA SER A 877 4.35 -20.80 35.04
C SER A 877 3.69 -21.56 33.88
N LEU A 878 4.50 -22.30 33.13
CA LEU A 878 4.04 -23.17 32.04
C LEU A 878 3.24 -24.38 32.53
N SER A 879 3.31 -24.71 33.82
CA SER A 879 2.48 -25.77 34.41
C SER A 879 0.98 -25.48 34.33
N SER A 880 0.61 -24.20 34.29
CA SER A 880 -0.78 -23.74 34.31
C SER A 880 -1.33 -23.46 32.91
N VAL A 881 -0.48 -23.43 31.88
CA VAL A 881 -0.88 -23.12 30.50
C VAL A 881 -1.91 -24.16 30.02
N PRO A 882 -3.10 -23.74 29.53
CA PRO A 882 -4.08 -24.68 29.00
C PRO A 882 -3.56 -25.35 27.73
N LEU A 883 -3.59 -26.68 27.70
CA LEU A 883 -3.09 -27.48 26.57
C LEU A 883 -4.24 -28.24 25.89
N GLY A 884 -4.24 -28.25 24.55
CA GLY A 884 -5.24 -28.95 23.74
C GLY A 884 -4.97 -30.46 23.63
N GLU A 885 -3.71 -30.81 23.87
CA GLU A 885 -3.18 -32.15 23.91
C GLU A 885 -1.93 -32.17 24.82
N PRO A 886 -1.47 -33.32 25.31
CA PRO A 886 -0.23 -33.38 26.09
C PRO A 886 0.98 -32.91 25.26
N ILE A 887 1.71 -31.91 25.78
CA ILE A 887 2.96 -31.40 25.20
C ILE A 887 4.06 -31.53 26.26
N ASP A 888 5.06 -32.38 26.01
CA ASP A 888 6.13 -32.66 26.99
C ASP A 888 7.24 -31.61 27.00
N ARG A 889 7.32 -30.77 25.96
CA ARG A 889 8.38 -29.79 25.73
C ARG A 889 7.95 -28.40 26.16
N ASP A 890 8.61 -27.85 27.18
CA ASP A 890 8.35 -26.49 27.68
C ASP A 890 8.59 -25.42 26.61
N ASP A 891 9.59 -25.61 25.75
CA ASP A 891 9.88 -24.72 24.61
C ASP A 891 8.75 -24.71 23.57
N PHE A 892 8.10 -25.86 23.34
CA PHE A 892 6.97 -25.94 22.42
C PHE A 892 5.72 -25.29 23.01
N ILE A 893 5.52 -25.39 24.34
CA ILE A 893 4.42 -24.70 25.02
C ILE A 893 4.62 -23.18 24.95
N LEU A 894 5.84 -22.70 25.17
CA LEU A 894 6.13 -21.27 25.21
C LEU A 894 6.05 -20.61 23.84
N PHE A 895 6.54 -21.29 22.79
CA PHE A 895 6.72 -20.69 21.47
C PHE A 895 5.79 -21.23 20.37
N SER A 896 4.83 -22.11 20.69
CA SER A 896 3.78 -22.43 19.71
C SER A 896 2.93 -21.20 19.44
N GLU A 897 2.58 -21.03 18.16
CA GLU A 897 1.78 -19.93 17.61
C GLU A 897 0.32 -20.38 17.38
N SER A 898 -0.22 -21.20 18.30
CA SER A 898 -1.63 -21.61 18.22
C SER A 898 -2.56 -20.39 18.17
N ASN A 899 -3.52 -20.42 17.25
CA ASN A 899 -4.52 -19.37 17.05
C ASN A 899 -5.50 -19.24 18.23
N THR A 900 -6.34 -18.20 18.19
CA THR A 900 -7.42 -17.99 19.18
C THR A 900 -6.90 -17.91 20.63
N ARG A 901 -5.76 -17.24 20.83
CA ARG A 901 -5.17 -17.03 22.17
C ARG A 901 -4.91 -15.56 22.47
N PHE A 902 -5.11 -15.22 23.74
CA PHE A 902 -4.95 -13.89 24.30
C PHE A 902 -4.24 -13.96 25.65
N LEU A 903 -3.33 -13.02 25.91
CA LEU A 903 -2.89 -12.69 27.24
C LEU A 903 -3.71 -11.51 27.75
N VAL A 904 -4.21 -11.63 28.99
CA VAL A 904 -4.96 -10.54 29.63
C VAL A 904 -4.51 -10.30 31.05
N GLU A 905 -4.40 -9.02 31.41
CA GLU A 905 -4.17 -8.54 32.77
C GLU A 905 -5.52 -8.31 33.46
N VAL A 906 -5.72 -8.98 34.60
CA VAL A 906 -6.97 -8.89 35.39
C VAL A 906 -6.65 -8.50 36.82
N ALA A 907 -7.35 -7.50 37.33
CA ALA A 907 -7.21 -7.08 38.72
C ALA A 907 -7.64 -8.22 39.67
N PRO A 908 -6.93 -8.48 40.79
CA PRO A 908 -7.27 -9.58 41.68
C PRO A 908 -8.70 -9.50 42.22
N GLU A 909 -9.22 -8.29 42.45
CA GLU A 909 -10.61 -8.04 42.86
C GLU A 909 -11.66 -8.38 41.80
N HIS A 910 -11.28 -8.48 40.53
CA HIS A 910 -12.17 -8.83 39.42
C HIS A 910 -12.08 -10.30 39.00
N LYS A 911 -11.20 -11.09 39.65
CA LYS A 911 -10.95 -12.49 39.33
C LYS A 911 -12.22 -13.31 39.18
N ASP A 912 -13.03 -13.34 40.23
CA ASP A 912 -14.20 -14.23 40.30
C ASP A 912 -15.23 -13.85 39.21
N GLU A 913 -15.46 -12.55 38.97
CA GLU A 913 -16.38 -12.09 37.93
C GLU A 913 -15.83 -12.38 36.52
N PHE A 914 -14.52 -12.21 36.31
CA PHE A 914 -13.89 -12.54 35.04
C PHE A 914 -14.01 -14.03 34.73
N GLU A 915 -13.69 -14.91 35.68
CA GLU A 915 -13.82 -16.35 35.51
C GLU A 915 -15.28 -16.79 35.28
N GLU A 916 -16.26 -16.11 35.90
CA GLU A 916 -17.68 -16.35 35.66
C GLU A 916 -18.10 -15.96 34.24
N VAL A 917 -17.69 -14.78 33.75
CA VAL A 917 -17.98 -14.35 32.37
C VAL A 917 -17.36 -15.31 31.36
N MET A 918 -16.14 -15.75 31.62
CA MET A 918 -15.36 -16.67 30.78
C MET A 918 -15.75 -18.15 30.95
N ALA A 919 -16.79 -18.46 31.74
CA ALA A 919 -17.19 -19.83 32.02
C ALA A 919 -17.41 -20.66 30.73
N GLY A 920 -16.75 -21.82 30.68
CA GLY A 920 -16.80 -22.74 29.54
C GLY A 920 -15.88 -22.36 28.36
N ILE A 921 -14.96 -21.42 28.58
CA ILE A 921 -13.77 -21.17 27.75
C ILE A 921 -12.56 -21.82 28.45
N SER A 922 -11.58 -22.26 27.67
CA SER A 922 -10.29 -22.73 28.20
C SER A 922 -9.46 -21.50 28.59
N LEU A 923 -9.15 -21.34 29.88
CA LEU A 923 -8.28 -20.27 30.38
C LEU A 923 -7.57 -20.73 31.66
N ALA A 924 -6.47 -20.06 31.99
CA ALA A 924 -5.80 -20.23 33.28
C ALA A 924 -5.10 -18.96 33.73
N ASP A 925 -5.10 -18.74 35.05
CA ASP A 925 -4.14 -17.87 35.74
C ASP A 925 -2.76 -18.52 35.62
N ILE A 926 -1.89 -17.91 34.81
CA ILE A 926 -0.55 -18.41 34.57
C ILE A 926 0.50 -17.67 35.40
N GLY A 927 0.14 -16.61 36.12
CA GLY A 927 1.12 -15.76 36.77
C GLY A 927 0.62 -14.38 37.17
N LYS A 928 1.57 -13.47 37.41
CA LYS A 928 1.29 -12.12 37.89
C LYS A 928 2.28 -11.09 37.37
N VAL A 929 1.83 -9.85 37.29
CA VAL A 929 2.65 -8.67 37.04
C VAL A 929 3.46 -8.35 38.30
N THR A 930 4.74 -8.01 38.14
CA THR A 930 5.67 -7.76 39.26
C THR A 930 6.31 -6.38 39.15
N ASP A 931 6.83 -5.88 40.27
CA ASP A 931 7.62 -4.63 40.36
C ASP A 931 9.09 -4.82 39.97
N SER A 932 9.48 -6.04 39.60
CA SER A 932 10.84 -6.35 39.18
C SER A 932 11.06 -5.97 37.71
N GLU A 933 12.24 -5.49 37.33
CA GLU A 933 12.58 -5.23 35.92
C GLU A 933 12.98 -6.49 35.14
N VAL A 934 12.37 -7.64 35.45
CA VAL A 934 12.68 -8.94 34.85
C VAL A 934 11.43 -9.71 34.43
N LEU A 935 11.58 -10.49 33.36
CA LEU A 935 10.64 -11.55 32.98
C LEU A 935 11.16 -12.90 33.51
N GLU A 936 10.34 -13.57 34.31
CA GLU A 936 10.60 -14.92 34.81
C GLU A 936 9.58 -15.93 34.26
N VAL A 937 10.08 -17.00 33.63
CA VAL A 937 9.24 -18.11 33.14
C VAL A 937 9.69 -19.40 33.82
N TYR A 938 8.75 -20.07 34.49
CA TYR A 938 8.96 -21.36 35.14
C TYR A 938 8.37 -22.48 34.28
N GLY A 939 9.16 -23.51 34.02
CA GLY A 939 8.73 -24.71 33.29
C GLY A 939 7.79 -25.60 34.09
N ARG A 940 7.21 -26.60 33.45
CA ARG A 940 6.28 -27.56 34.08
C ARG A 940 6.89 -28.29 35.29
N GLY A 941 8.21 -28.49 35.29
CA GLY A 941 8.95 -29.08 36.40
C GLY A 941 9.32 -28.11 37.54
N GLY A 942 8.85 -26.85 37.49
CA GLY A 942 9.19 -25.81 38.46
C GLY A 942 10.59 -25.22 38.30
N ARG A 943 11.35 -25.66 37.29
CA ARG A 943 12.65 -25.10 36.94
C ARG A 943 12.46 -23.74 36.28
N LYS A 944 13.30 -22.76 36.62
CA LYS A 944 13.36 -21.48 35.92
C LYS A 944 13.97 -21.67 34.52
N LEU A 945 13.21 -21.33 33.48
CA LEU A 945 13.58 -21.48 32.08
C LEU A 945 14.00 -20.15 31.44
N ILE A 946 13.47 -19.03 31.93
CA ILE A 946 13.85 -17.67 31.52
C ILE A 946 14.04 -16.81 32.76
N THR A 947 15.11 -16.02 32.76
CA THR A 947 15.31 -14.85 33.62
C THR A 947 16.04 -13.82 32.80
N ALA A 948 15.32 -12.83 32.31
CA ALA A 948 15.89 -11.79 31.45
C ALA A 948 15.42 -10.42 31.92
N SER A 949 16.31 -9.43 31.85
CA SER A 949 15.90 -8.06 32.13
C SER A 949 15.02 -7.53 30.99
N LEU A 950 14.06 -6.67 31.32
CA LEU A 950 13.19 -6.07 30.30
C LEU A 950 14.00 -5.21 29.31
N GLY A 951 15.07 -4.56 29.79
CA GLY A 951 15.97 -3.78 28.94
C GLY A 951 16.71 -4.61 27.90
N GLU A 952 17.19 -5.80 28.27
CA GLU A 952 17.86 -6.71 27.32
C GLU A 952 16.89 -7.24 26.26
N LEU A 953 15.68 -7.65 26.67
CA LEU A 953 14.64 -8.12 25.76
C LEU A 953 14.22 -7.02 24.79
N LYS A 954 13.98 -5.80 25.31
CA LYS A 954 13.59 -4.65 24.51
C LYS A 954 14.68 -4.21 23.54
N GLU A 955 15.95 -4.22 23.96
CA GLU A 955 17.07 -3.90 23.09
C GLU A 955 17.23 -4.96 21.99
N ALA A 956 17.07 -6.24 22.30
CA ALA A 956 17.07 -7.30 21.28
C ALA A 956 15.96 -7.09 20.23
N TRP A 957 14.79 -6.65 20.68
CA TRP A 957 13.63 -6.35 19.85
C TRP A 957 13.77 -5.06 19.03
N GLN A 958 14.32 -3.96 19.58
CA GLN A 958 14.44 -2.67 18.88
C GLN A 958 15.64 -2.57 17.93
N ARG A 959 16.74 -3.26 18.23
CA ARG A 959 18.01 -3.10 17.51
C ARG A 959 17.95 -3.38 15.99
N PRO A 960 17.22 -4.41 15.49
CA PRO A 960 17.33 -4.81 14.08
C PRO A 960 17.01 -3.72 13.04
N ILE A 961 16.00 -2.87 13.27
CA ILE A 961 15.50 -1.86 12.30
C ILE A 961 15.88 -0.41 12.71
N ARG A 962 16.64 -0.22 13.78
CA ARG A 962 17.09 1.11 14.26
C ARG A 962 18.29 1.64 13.44
N TRP A 963 18.04 2.18 12.23
CA TRP A 963 19.05 2.59 11.22
C TRP A 963 19.31 4.11 11.09
#